data_AF-A0A4W4F7N1-F1
#
_entry.id   AF-A0A4W4F7N1-F1
#
_cell.length_a   1.000
_cell.length_b   1.000
_cell.length_c   1.000
_cell.angle_alpha   90.00
_cell.angle_beta   90.00
_cell.angle_gamma   90.00
#
_symmetry.space_group_name_H-M   'P 1'
#
loop_
_entity.id
_entity.type
_entity.pdbx_description
1 polymer ?
#
loop_
_entity_poly.entity_id
_entity_poly.type
_entity_poly.pdbx_seq_one_letter_code
_entity_poly.pdbx_strand_id
1 'polypeptide(L)'
;MFLIVGAQKFNVEGPAVPVFAAPGSDIVLPCSIKPTMSAVDMEVKWSRTDLNNTVVHHYENKEDKNNGQDRSYRGRTALFEEKLQYGNTSLLLKNVKVSDGGQYTCRVDSVHQQDHVSVLLKIEAVGRTPEITVLGTDASGGVLLQCDSKGWWPASGLYLQWLDSKGAELAKVTESCGDDKGFNVRLRLTALKSDTNTYICRVKREQNMMQEKINITDHLPRPDYTAAIVVPVVLILLSALVGVVYYRRRAKQERVKRDIETADLCMRRGGEDRLGGMNFTDAQWAYVEHTLLTSEEDLEEFDLSKYDQSEEGFLKLQKVVKSCRKAQLSNCKLTEKSCEVLASVLTSNSHLTELNLSNNKLCDSGVKKLCTGLQSPSCKLEKLRLYNCSIREEGCAALASALKKNPSSHLRELNLSNNEPGVSGVKKLSDLLEDPHCKLEKLELYKCSITEEGCAALASALKKNPSSHLRELNLSNNKPGHSGVKKLSDLLKDQRCTLETLQLYNCSITEEGCAALASALKKNPSHLRELNLSYNKPGDSGVKKLSDLLEDPHCKLEKLELYNCSITEEGCAALASALKKNPSSHLRELNLNYNKPGDSGVEKLSDLLKDPHCKLETLQLFNCSITEEGFAALASALKKNPSSHLRELNLSNNEPGDSGVKKLCELLEDPHYKLEILELFNCSITEEGCAALASALKKNPSSHLRELNLNWNKPGDSGVKKLSDLLEYPLCKQEKL
;
A
#
# COMPACT_ATOMS: atom_id res chain seq x y z
N MET A 1 -3.78 42.34 61.24
CA MET A 1 -2.49 42.12 60.54
C MET A 1 -2.47 40.66 60.13
N PHE A 2 -2.90 40.35 58.90
CA PHE A 2 -2.80 39.01 58.34
C PHE A 2 -1.32 38.74 58.02
N LEU A 3 -0.71 37.76 58.69
CA LEU A 3 0.62 37.27 58.33
C LEU A 3 0.49 36.53 57.00
N ILE A 4 0.91 37.16 55.91
CA ILE A 4 1.19 36.48 54.65
C ILE A 4 2.39 35.59 54.92
N VAL A 5 2.14 34.29 55.12
CA VAL A 5 3.21 33.27 55.11
C VAL A 5 3.77 33.28 53.70
N GLY A 6 5.03 33.71 53.55
CA GLY A 6 5.71 33.73 52.26
C GLY A 6 5.72 32.32 51.65
N ALA A 7 5.25 32.19 50.41
CA ALA A 7 5.29 30.94 49.67
C ALA A 7 6.73 30.41 49.62
N GLN A 8 6.94 29.19 50.10
CA GLN A 8 8.25 28.56 50.13
C GLN A 8 8.67 28.23 48.70
N LYS A 9 9.77 28.83 48.23
CA LYS A 9 10.28 28.59 46.88
C LYS A 9 10.83 27.17 46.74
N PHE A 10 10.63 26.55 45.57
CA PHE A 10 11.16 25.23 45.24
C PHE A 10 11.84 25.18 43.87
N ASN A 11 12.71 24.20 43.69
CA ASN A 11 13.30 23.83 42.41
C ASN A 11 12.94 22.38 42.06
N VAL A 12 12.84 22.08 40.77
CA VAL A 12 12.65 20.72 40.25
C VAL A 12 14.00 20.17 39.83
N GLU A 13 14.42 19.08 40.46
CA GLU A 13 15.68 18.41 40.20
C GLU A 13 15.47 17.07 39.50
N GLY A 14 16.34 16.78 38.52
CA GLY A 14 16.42 15.54 37.77
C GLY A 14 17.87 15.08 37.65
N PRO A 15 18.12 13.93 37.01
CA PRO A 15 19.48 13.40 36.90
C PRO A 15 20.35 14.27 35.97
N ALA A 16 21.60 14.50 36.37
CA ALA A 16 22.60 15.20 35.55
C ALA A 16 23.17 14.34 34.40
N VAL A 17 22.94 13.02 34.45
CA VAL A 17 23.37 12.04 33.45
C VAL A 17 22.17 11.43 32.74
N PRO A 18 22.32 10.93 31.50
CA PRO A 18 21.24 10.24 30.82
C PRO A 18 20.76 9.02 31.59
N VAL A 19 19.46 8.78 31.56
CA VAL A 19 18.84 7.54 32.05
C VAL A 19 18.90 6.52 30.94
N PHE A 20 19.31 5.30 31.24
CA PHE A 20 19.40 4.21 30.25
C PHE A 20 18.29 3.20 30.48
N ALA A 21 17.64 2.77 29.40
CA ALA A 21 16.64 1.72 29.44
C ALA A 21 16.82 0.71 28.31
N ALA A 22 16.51 -0.55 28.59
CA ALA A 22 16.43 -1.57 27.57
C ALA A 22 15.03 -1.58 26.94
N PRO A 23 14.89 -1.84 25.64
CA PRO A 23 13.59 -2.10 25.03
C PRO A 23 12.84 -3.21 25.80
N GLY A 24 11.57 -2.97 26.11
CA GLY A 24 10.69 -3.88 26.86
C GLY A 24 10.79 -3.80 28.39
N SER A 25 11.77 -3.07 28.94
CA SER A 25 11.89 -2.85 30.39
C SER A 25 10.92 -1.78 30.90
N ASP A 26 10.67 -1.76 32.21
CA ASP A 26 10.04 -0.63 32.89
C ASP A 26 11.13 0.27 33.48
N ILE A 27 11.02 1.59 33.28
CA ILE A 27 12.02 2.57 33.75
C ILE A 27 11.36 3.69 34.54
N VAL A 28 12.10 4.27 35.48
CA VAL A 28 11.72 5.49 36.19
C VAL A 28 12.55 6.65 35.65
N LEU A 29 11.89 7.71 35.20
CA LEU A 29 12.51 9.00 34.90
C LEU A 29 12.52 9.84 36.18
N PRO A 30 13.67 10.05 36.84
CA PRO A 30 13.71 10.70 38.14
C PRO A 30 13.37 12.19 38.03
N CYS A 31 12.46 12.64 38.89
CA CYS A 31 12.11 14.04 39.07
C CYS A 31 11.67 14.27 40.52
N SER A 32 12.20 15.30 41.18
CA SER A 32 11.90 15.58 42.58
C SER A 32 11.98 17.06 42.91
N ILE A 33 11.26 17.49 43.95
CA ILE A 33 11.20 18.89 44.39
C ILE A 33 12.20 19.15 45.52
N LYS A 34 12.95 20.26 45.45
CA LYS A 34 13.88 20.74 46.50
C LYS A 34 13.58 22.18 46.94
N PRO A 35 13.56 22.48 48.25
CA PRO A 35 13.61 21.53 49.37
C PRO A 35 12.38 20.61 49.37
N THR A 36 12.51 19.42 49.95
CA THR A 36 11.46 18.40 49.96
C THR A 36 10.15 18.96 50.53
N MET A 37 9.08 18.90 49.75
CA MET A 37 7.72 19.32 50.14
C MET A 37 6.67 18.50 49.39
N SER A 38 5.42 18.54 49.84
CA SER A 38 4.32 17.80 49.21
C SER A 38 3.99 18.36 47.83
N ALA A 39 3.95 17.49 46.83
CA ALA A 39 3.51 17.77 45.46
C ALA A 39 2.05 17.35 45.20
N VAL A 40 1.32 16.87 46.22
CA VAL A 40 -0.02 16.27 46.07
C VAL A 40 -1.03 17.27 45.46
N ASP A 41 -0.97 18.53 45.88
CA ASP A 41 -1.84 19.62 45.41
C ASP A 41 -1.21 20.45 44.28
N MET A 42 -0.11 19.99 43.67
CA MET A 42 0.57 20.64 42.55
C MET A 42 0.20 19.98 41.22
N GLU A 43 0.31 20.72 40.11
CA GLU A 43 0.21 20.16 38.77
C GLU A 43 1.57 19.60 38.35
N VAL A 44 1.60 18.34 37.88
CA VAL A 44 2.82 17.68 37.39
C VAL A 44 2.60 17.27 35.94
N LYS A 45 3.46 17.79 35.06
CA LYS A 45 3.36 17.53 33.63
C LYS A 45 4.68 17.03 33.06
N TRP A 46 4.62 15.85 32.46
CA TRP A 46 5.70 15.30 31.65
C TRP A 46 5.42 15.53 30.18
N SER A 47 6.39 16.08 29.45
CA SER A 47 6.24 16.40 28.04
C SER A 47 7.47 16.11 27.20
N ARG A 48 7.25 16.00 25.89
CA ARG A 48 8.26 15.84 24.84
C ARG A 48 7.91 16.73 23.67
N THR A 49 8.88 17.47 23.14
CA THR A 49 8.67 18.45 22.06
C THR A 49 8.64 17.82 20.67
N ASP A 50 9.12 16.59 20.53
CA ASP A 50 9.23 15.85 19.26
C ASP A 50 8.02 14.95 18.95
N LEU A 51 7.00 14.95 19.82
CA LEU A 51 5.76 14.21 19.63
C LEU A 51 4.67 15.08 18.96
N ASN A 52 3.78 14.46 18.18
CA ASN A 52 2.58 15.12 17.63
C ASN A 52 1.70 15.72 18.72
N ASN A 53 1.60 15.03 19.86
CA ASN A 53 1.04 15.58 21.07
C ASN A 53 2.12 15.60 22.15
N THR A 54 2.43 16.78 22.67
CA THR A 54 3.60 16.94 23.53
C THR A 54 3.42 16.32 24.91
N VAL A 55 2.21 15.95 25.32
CA VAL A 55 1.92 15.43 26.66
C VAL A 55 2.24 13.95 26.77
N VAL A 56 3.22 13.62 27.61
CA VAL A 56 3.59 12.26 27.99
C VAL A 56 2.79 11.80 29.21
N HIS A 57 2.60 12.66 30.21
CA HIS A 57 1.79 12.37 31.38
C HIS A 57 1.33 13.67 32.03
N HIS A 58 0.11 13.71 32.54
CA HIS A 58 -0.46 14.90 33.19
C HIS A 58 -1.21 14.51 34.45
N TYR A 59 -0.81 15.10 35.57
CA TYR A 59 -1.45 14.96 36.88
C TYR A 59 -1.90 16.34 37.37
N GLU A 60 -3.17 16.47 37.73
CA GLU A 60 -3.78 17.70 38.22
C GLU A 60 -5.03 17.36 39.05
N ASN A 61 -5.34 18.13 40.09
CA ASN A 61 -6.53 17.91 40.93
C ASN A 61 -6.59 16.52 41.60
N LYS A 62 -5.44 15.94 41.96
CA LYS A 62 -5.33 14.62 42.61
C LYS A 62 -5.70 13.44 41.72
N GLU A 63 -5.69 13.64 40.41
CA GLU A 63 -5.97 12.61 39.41
C GLU A 63 -5.08 12.74 38.16
N ASP A 64 -4.90 11.63 37.46
CA ASP A 64 -4.20 11.59 36.17
C ASP A 64 -5.14 12.04 35.03
N LYS A 65 -4.88 13.22 34.44
CA LYS A 65 -5.67 13.82 33.34
C LYS A 65 -5.12 13.54 31.95
N ASN A 66 -4.91 12.26 31.64
CA ASN A 66 -4.26 11.83 30.40
C ASN A 66 -5.15 11.88 29.12
N ASN A 67 -6.25 12.65 29.10
CA ASN A 67 -7.15 12.78 27.93
C ASN A 67 -6.42 13.33 26.69
N GLY A 68 -5.51 14.27 26.93
CA GLY A 68 -4.63 14.86 25.93
C GLY A 68 -3.28 14.15 25.82
N GLN A 69 -3.11 12.92 26.30
CA GLN A 69 -1.85 12.19 26.20
C GLN A 69 -1.59 11.67 24.78
N ASP A 70 -0.33 11.70 24.33
CA ASP A 70 0.07 11.08 23.08
C ASP A 70 -0.29 9.58 23.05
N ARG A 71 -0.76 9.11 21.90
CA ARG A 71 -1.27 7.73 21.73
C ARG A 71 -0.21 6.68 22.07
N SER A 72 1.08 6.98 21.89
CA SER A 72 2.17 6.04 22.13
C SER A 72 2.43 5.75 23.63
N TYR A 73 1.95 6.60 24.54
CA TYR A 73 2.16 6.51 25.99
C TYR A 73 0.94 6.03 26.79
N ARG A 74 -0.22 5.89 26.15
CA ARG A 74 -1.47 5.47 26.79
C ARG A 74 -1.31 4.13 27.50
N GLY A 75 -1.67 4.10 28.80
CA GLY A 75 -1.58 2.91 29.66
C GLY A 75 -0.16 2.50 30.06
N ARG A 76 0.85 3.32 29.75
CA ARG A 76 2.27 3.01 30.01
C ARG A 76 2.93 3.95 31.01
N THR A 77 2.26 5.00 31.43
CA THR A 77 2.83 6.04 32.30
C THR A 77 2.09 6.13 33.61
N ALA A 78 2.79 6.33 34.73
CA ALA A 78 2.18 6.62 36.02
C ALA A 78 3.15 7.44 36.90
N LEU A 79 2.61 8.22 37.85
CA LEU A 79 3.38 8.76 38.96
C LEU A 79 3.35 7.81 40.17
N PHE A 80 4.23 8.05 41.13
CA PHE A 80 4.22 7.36 42.42
C PHE A 80 3.35 8.14 43.42
N GLU A 81 2.03 7.97 43.37
CA GLU A 81 1.06 8.76 44.15
C GLU A 81 1.43 8.85 45.65
N GLU A 82 1.77 7.73 46.29
CA GLU A 82 2.17 7.67 47.70
C GLU A 82 3.45 8.46 48.02
N LYS A 83 4.28 8.74 47.01
CA LYS A 83 5.54 9.48 47.15
C LYS A 83 5.41 10.95 46.77
N LEU A 84 4.28 11.39 46.22
CA LEU A 84 4.00 12.80 45.95
C LEU A 84 4.04 13.63 47.24
N GLN A 85 3.59 13.08 48.37
CA GLN A 85 3.65 13.74 49.68
C GLN A 85 5.09 14.05 50.15
N TYR A 86 6.07 13.39 49.56
CA TYR A 86 7.50 13.60 49.79
C TYR A 86 8.20 14.27 48.59
N GLY A 87 7.45 14.92 47.69
CA GLY A 87 8.00 15.68 46.58
C GLY A 87 8.58 14.85 45.43
N ASN A 88 8.23 13.57 45.33
CA ASN A 88 8.66 12.71 44.23
C ASN A 88 7.66 12.79 43.07
N THR A 89 8.05 13.45 41.99
CA THR A 89 7.27 13.64 40.77
C THR A 89 7.80 12.80 39.60
N SER A 90 8.54 11.73 39.91
CA SER A 90 9.17 10.84 38.93
C SER A 90 8.14 10.07 38.12
N LEU A 91 8.42 9.91 36.83
CA LEU A 91 7.56 9.17 35.91
C LEU A 91 7.98 7.71 35.82
N LEU A 92 7.05 6.79 36.11
CA LEU A 92 7.18 5.39 35.73
C LEU A 92 6.73 5.24 34.27
N LEU A 93 7.62 4.77 33.40
CA LEU A 93 7.34 4.41 32.01
C LEU A 93 7.49 2.90 31.83
N LYS A 94 6.39 2.23 31.48
CA LYS A 94 6.30 0.79 31.31
C LYS A 94 6.52 0.34 29.87
N ASN A 95 7.12 -0.84 29.72
CA ASN A 95 7.36 -1.51 28.45
C ASN A 95 8.01 -0.57 27.44
N VAL A 96 9.18 -0.02 27.79
CA VAL A 96 9.91 1.01 27.03
C VAL A 96 10.13 0.58 25.58
N LYS A 97 9.80 1.46 24.64
CA LYS A 97 10.01 1.28 23.20
C LYS A 97 11.23 2.06 22.75
N VAL A 98 11.80 1.67 21.62
CA VAL A 98 12.90 2.41 20.98
C VAL A 98 12.53 3.88 20.73
N SER A 99 11.30 4.13 20.26
CA SER A 99 10.76 5.47 20.03
C SER A 99 10.67 6.34 21.29
N ASP A 100 10.75 5.74 22.47
CA ASP A 100 10.70 6.48 23.73
C ASP A 100 12.05 7.13 24.05
N GLY A 101 13.13 6.82 23.33
CA GLY A 101 14.36 7.59 23.45
C GLY A 101 14.14 9.07 23.12
N GLY A 102 14.69 9.97 23.93
CA GLY A 102 14.48 11.42 23.75
C GLY A 102 14.63 12.23 25.03
N GLN A 103 14.46 13.54 24.89
CA GLN A 103 14.49 14.48 26.00
C GLN A 103 13.09 14.70 26.55
N TYR A 104 12.89 14.35 27.81
CA TYR A 104 11.65 14.54 28.54
C TYR A 104 11.76 15.79 29.42
N THR A 105 10.68 16.57 29.52
CA THR A 105 10.58 17.69 30.44
C THR A 105 9.63 17.34 31.56
N CYS A 106 10.12 17.34 32.80
CA CYS A 106 9.29 17.30 33.99
C CYS A 106 9.05 18.73 34.46
N ARG A 107 7.79 19.17 34.42
CA ARG A 107 7.35 20.49 34.87
C ARG A 107 6.43 20.34 36.08
N VAL A 108 6.68 21.11 37.12
CA VAL A 108 5.86 21.14 38.32
C VAL A 108 5.38 22.57 38.56
N ASP A 109 4.06 22.74 38.61
CA ASP A 109 3.40 24.03 38.77
C ASP A 109 2.64 24.07 40.10
N SER A 110 2.87 25.13 40.87
CA SER A 110 2.09 25.49 42.06
C SER A 110 1.39 26.83 41.83
N VAL A 111 0.51 27.22 42.75
CA VAL A 111 -0.22 28.51 42.71
C VAL A 111 0.73 29.73 42.64
N HIS A 112 1.95 29.62 43.14
CA HIS A 112 2.87 30.76 43.31
C HIS A 112 4.18 30.64 42.54
N GLN A 113 4.53 29.45 42.05
CA GLN A 113 5.79 29.18 41.37
C GLN A 113 5.66 27.98 40.43
N GLN A 114 6.37 28.06 39.32
CA GLN A 114 6.62 26.97 38.37
C GLN A 114 8.12 26.73 38.27
N ASP A 115 8.53 25.46 38.13
CA ASP A 115 9.87 25.09 37.72
C ASP A 115 9.89 23.79 36.90
N HIS A 116 10.99 23.50 36.21
CA HIS A 116 11.11 22.33 35.33
C HIS A 116 12.55 21.80 35.21
N VAL A 117 12.67 20.52 34.86
CA VAL A 117 13.95 19.88 34.54
C VAL A 117 13.82 18.99 33.30
N SER A 118 14.91 18.89 32.55
CA SER A 118 15.01 17.97 31.41
C SER A 118 15.69 16.67 31.81
N VAL A 119 15.11 15.53 31.42
CA VAL A 119 15.64 14.19 31.63
C VAL A 119 15.86 13.54 30.27
N LEU A 120 17.11 13.19 29.95
CA LEU A 120 17.45 12.51 28.71
C LEU A 120 17.35 10.99 28.89
N LEU A 121 16.44 10.34 28.17
CA LEU A 121 16.33 8.88 28.10
C LEU A 121 17.08 8.35 26.88
N LYS A 122 18.08 7.49 27.11
CA LYS A 122 18.79 6.75 26.07
C LYS A 122 18.37 5.28 26.10
N ILE A 123 18.01 4.75 24.94
CA ILE A 123 17.68 3.34 24.80
C ILE A 123 18.93 2.56 24.41
N GLU A 124 19.27 1.52 25.17
CA GLU A 124 20.41 0.64 24.89
C GLU A 124 20.05 -0.81 25.15
N ALA A 125 20.44 -1.70 24.24
CA ALA A 125 20.35 -3.14 24.41
C ALA A 125 21.70 -3.79 24.12
N VAL A 126 22.19 -4.59 25.07
CA VAL A 126 23.33 -5.49 24.85
C VAL A 126 22.74 -6.78 24.30
N GLY A 127 23.07 -7.11 23.05
CA GLY A 127 22.54 -8.30 22.40
C GLY A 127 23.03 -9.59 23.04
N ARG A 128 22.58 -10.72 22.51
CA ARG A 128 22.93 -12.06 23.02
C ARG A 128 24.29 -12.51 22.53
N THR A 129 24.91 -13.45 23.25
CA THR A 129 26.11 -14.14 22.78
C THR A 129 25.88 -14.72 21.37
N PRO A 130 26.90 -14.67 20.49
CA PRO A 130 26.76 -15.18 19.14
C PRO A 130 26.53 -16.70 19.16
N GLU A 131 25.58 -17.18 18.35
CA GLU A 131 25.25 -18.58 18.20
C GLU A 131 25.80 -19.08 16.86
N ILE A 132 26.57 -20.17 16.87
CA ILE A 132 27.15 -20.77 15.67
C ILE A 132 26.33 -22.00 15.25
N THR A 133 25.88 -22.03 13.99
CA THR A 133 25.17 -23.15 13.38
C THR A 133 25.95 -23.70 12.19
N VAL A 134 26.08 -25.02 12.10
CA VAL A 134 26.65 -25.73 10.93
C VAL A 134 25.54 -26.00 9.92
N LEU A 135 25.66 -25.45 8.71
CA LEU A 135 24.63 -25.55 7.67
C LEU A 135 24.83 -26.73 6.70
N GLY A 136 26.04 -27.30 6.65
CA GLY A 136 26.39 -28.44 5.78
C GLY A 136 27.80 -28.32 5.20
N THR A 137 28.10 -29.13 4.18
CA THR A 137 29.36 -29.09 3.41
C THR A 137 29.08 -28.66 1.98
N ASP A 138 29.95 -27.80 1.42
CA ASP A 138 29.84 -27.39 0.01
C ASP A 138 30.57 -28.34 -0.95
N ALA A 139 30.46 -28.07 -2.26
CA ALA A 139 31.08 -28.88 -3.31
C ALA A 139 32.63 -28.88 -3.27
N SER A 140 33.25 -27.96 -2.53
CA SER A 140 34.71 -27.90 -2.34
C SER A 140 35.18 -28.72 -1.14
N GLY A 141 34.26 -29.31 -0.37
CA GLY A 141 34.56 -30.01 0.88
C GLY A 141 34.73 -29.08 2.08
N GLY A 142 34.40 -27.79 1.94
CA GLY A 142 34.37 -26.81 3.03
C GLY A 142 33.09 -26.93 3.87
N VAL A 143 33.18 -26.64 5.16
CA VAL A 143 32.04 -26.66 6.10
C VAL A 143 31.41 -25.27 6.15
N LEU A 144 30.14 -25.14 5.80
CA LEU A 144 29.42 -23.87 5.83
C LEU A 144 28.94 -23.57 7.26
N LEU A 145 29.47 -22.50 7.84
CA LEU A 145 29.15 -22.00 9.17
C LEU A 145 28.28 -20.74 9.07
N GLN A 146 27.31 -20.60 9.97
CA GLN A 146 26.54 -19.38 10.17
C GLN A 146 26.68 -18.93 11.61
N CYS A 147 26.92 -17.65 11.81
CA CYS A 147 26.90 -17.04 13.13
C CYS A 147 25.79 -15.99 13.21
N ASP A 148 24.97 -16.06 14.26
CA ASP A 148 23.87 -15.14 14.53
C ASP A 148 24.02 -14.50 15.92
N SER A 149 23.73 -13.21 16.04
CA SER A 149 23.61 -12.55 17.35
C SER A 149 22.48 -11.53 17.31
N LYS A 150 21.60 -11.57 18.32
CA LYS A 150 20.29 -10.90 18.30
C LYS A 150 20.13 -9.89 19.43
N GLY A 151 19.30 -8.87 19.21
CA GLY A 151 18.84 -7.95 20.26
C GLY A 151 19.79 -6.82 20.61
N TRP A 152 20.58 -6.32 19.65
CA TRP A 152 21.50 -5.20 19.85
C TRP A 152 20.81 -3.85 19.65
N TRP A 153 21.18 -2.83 20.43
CA TRP A 153 20.76 -1.44 20.16
C TRP A 153 21.72 -0.42 20.79
N PRO A 154 22.15 0.64 20.08
CA PRO A 154 21.90 0.96 18.67
C PRO A 154 22.77 0.13 17.70
N ALA A 155 22.52 0.22 16.39
CA ALA A 155 23.34 -0.46 15.35
C ALA A 155 24.74 0.16 15.18
N SER A 156 24.89 1.45 15.46
CA SER A 156 26.14 2.18 15.26
C SER A 156 27.28 1.54 16.05
N GLY A 157 28.38 1.22 15.36
CA GLY A 157 29.57 0.61 15.98
C GLY A 157 29.46 -0.89 16.29
N LEU A 158 28.34 -1.54 15.94
CA LEU A 158 28.18 -2.99 16.02
C LEU A 158 28.80 -3.67 14.80
N TYR A 159 29.61 -4.70 15.01
CA TYR A 159 30.06 -5.58 13.92
C TYR A 159 30.19 -7.02 14.39
N LEU A 160 29.93 -7.93 13.45
CA LEU A 160 30.07 -9.36 13.60
C LEU A 160 31.21 -9.81 12.67
N GLN A 161 32.13 -10.60 13.18
CA GLN A 161 33.28 -11.08 12.41
C GLN A 161 33.61 -12.53 12.70
N TRP A 162 34.08 -13.22 11.67
CA TRP A 162 34.72 -14.52 11.78
C TRP A 162 36.23 -14.35 11.88
N LEU A 163 36.84 -15.14 12.75
CA LEU A 163 38.28 -15.17 12.96
C LEU A 163 38.78 -16.61 12.91
N ASP A 164 40.03 -16.79 12.49
CA ASP A 164 40.72 -18.06 12.62
C ASP A 164 41.15 -18.34 14.08
N SER A 165 41.75 -19.51 14.31
CA SER A 165 42.27 -19.89 15.63
C SER A 165 43.38 -18.99 16.20
N LYS A 166 44.05 -18.21 15.35
CA LYS A 166 45.10 -17.24 15.74
C LYS A 166 44.54 -15.83 15.91
N GLY A 167 43.25 -15.63 15.66
CA GLY A 167 42.56 -14.35 15.77
C GLY A 167 42.65 -13.46 14.53
N ALA A 168 43.09 -13.98 13.38
CA ALA A 168 43.09 -13.25 12.12
C ALA A 168 41.67 -13.17 11.54
N GLU A 169 41.28 -11.99 11.03
CA GLU A 169 39.93 -11.75 10.50
C GLU A 169 39.74 -12.46 9.15
N LEU A 170 38.67 -13.26 9.05
CA LEU A 170 38.32 -14.03 7.86
C LEU A 170 37.16 -13.38 7.09
N ALA A 171 36.19 -12.83 7.82
CA ALA A 171 35.04 -12.13 7.26
C ALA A 171 34.46 -11.19 8.32
N LYS A 172 33.87 -10.06 7.90
CA LYS A 172 33.26 -9.09 8.78
C LYS A 172 32.03 -8.46 8.14
N VAL A 173 31.00 -8.23 8.93
CA VAL A 173 29.82 -7.49 8.54
C VAL A 173 29.52 -6.40 9.56
N THR A 174 29.20 -5.21 9.02
CA THR A 174 28.77 -4.02 9.78
C THR A 174 27.28 -3.74 9.56
N GLU A 175 26.65 -4.43 8.62
CA GLU A 175 25.23 -4.30 8.30
C GLU A 175 24.38 -5.17 9.25
N SER A 176 23.28 -4.60 9.73
CA SER A 176 22.37 -5.27 10.65
C SER A 176 20.93 -5.04 10.24
N CYS A 177 20.09 -6.05 10.40
CA CYS A 177 18.65 -5.92 10.20
C CYS A 177 17.98 -5.68 11.56
N GLY A 178 17.25 -4.58 11.69
CA GLY A 178 16.57 -4.21 12.93
C GLY A 178 15.06 -4.10 12.80
N ASP A 179 14.37 -4.44 13.87
CA ASP A 179 12.96 -4.13 14.12
C ASP A 179 12.82 -3.48 15.53
N ASP A 180 11.59 -3.31 16.02
CA ASP A 180 11.33 -2.72 17.35
C ASP A 180 11.92 -3.53 18.53
N LYS A 181 12.43 -4.75 18.28
CA LYS A 181 13.06 -5.64 19.29
C LYS A 181 14.59 -5.63 19.24
N GLY A 182 15.20 -4.86 18.34
CA GLY A 182 16.65 -4.68 18.24
C GLY A 182 17.25 -5.14 16.92
N PHE A 183 18.53 -4.87 16.75
CA PHE A 183 19.33 -5.26 15.60
C PHE A 183 19.86 -6.68 15.75
N ASN A 184 19.73 -7.44 14.68
CA ASN A 184 20.26 -8.78 14.54
C ASN A 184 21.37 -8.76 13.50
N VAL A 185 22.49 -9.38 13.84
CA VAL A 185 23.64 -9.54 12.95
C VAL A 185 23.82 -11.01 12.61
N ARG A 186 24.06 -11.28 11.32
CA ARG A 186 24.30 -12.63 10.81
C ARG A 186 25.47 -12.60 9.82
N LEU A 187 26.38 -13.56 9.95
CA LEU A 187 27.48 -13.71 9.01
C LEU A 187 27.77 -15.18 8.73
N ARG A 188 27.86 -15.55 7.45
CA ARG A 188 28.22 -16.90 7.01
C ARG A 188 29.70 -16.96 6.61
N LEU A 189 30.31 -18.11 6.84
CA LEU A 189 31.69 -18.42 6.46
C LEU A 189 31.77 -19.85 5.94
N THR A 190 32.41 -20.06 4.79
CA THR A 190 32.86 -21.39 4.37
C THR A 190 34.21 -21.67 5.01
N ALA A 191 34.24 -22.59 5.98
CA ALA A 191 35.43 -22.99 6.70
C ALA A 191 36.12 -24.18 6.02
N LEU A 192 37.36 -23.97 5.57
CA LEU A 192 38.20 -25.01 4.96
C LEU A 192 39.05 -25.72 6.01
N LYS A 193 39.52 -26.94 5.73
CA LYS A 193 40.44 -27.64 6.63
C LYS A 193 41.68 -26.78 6.90
N SER A 194 42.01 -26.60 8.18
CA SER A 194 43.18 -25.87 8.65
C SER A 194 43.88 -26.66 9.76
N ASP A 195 45.05 -26.21 10.22
CA ASP A 195 45.86 -26.93 11.22
C ASP A 195 45.11 -27.16 12.55
N THR A 196 44.16 -26.30 12.90
CA THR A 196 43.41 -26.34 14.17
C THR A 196 41.92 -26.59 13.99
N ASN A 197 41.40 -26.46 12.76
CA ASN A 197 39.99 -26.54 12.41
C ASN A 197 39.05 -25.68 13.28
N THR A 198 39.59 -24.67 13.97
CA THR A 198 38.85 -23.88 14.95
C THR A 198 38.56 -22.49 14.43
N TYR A 199 37.29 -22.09 14.49
CA TYR A 199 36.78 -20.81 14.02
C TYR A 199 36.09 -20.08 15.15
N ILE A 200 36.26 -18.76 15.20
CA ILE A 200 35.72 -17.91 16.26
C ILE A 200 34.75 -16.94 15.62
N CYS A 201 33.49 -16.96 16.05
CA CYS A 201 32.57 -15.88 15.74
C CYS A 201 32.63 -14.85 16.86
N ARG A 202 32.89 -13.59 16.53
CA ARG A 202 32.96 -12.48 17.49
C ARG A 202 31.99 -11.39 17.10
N VAL A 203 31.18 -10.97 18.06
CA VAL A 203 30.38 -9.75 17.99
C VAL A 203 30.98 -8.72 18.93
N LYS A 204 31.20 -7.50 18.43
CA LYS A 204 31.81 -6.43 19.21
C LYS A 204 31.08 -5.11 18.96
N ARG A 205 30.85 -4.37 20.05
CA ARG A 205 30.35 -3.00 20.07
C ARG A 205 31.15 -2.22 21.10
N GLU A 206 31.98 -1.29 20.63
CA GLU A 206 32.88 -0.51 21.49
C GLU A 206 33.74 -1.40 22.42
N GLN A 207 33.55 -1.29 23.74
CA GLN A 207 34.25 -2.09 24.76
C GLN A 207 33.59 -3.45 25.03
N ASN A 208 32.33 -3.64 24.62
CA ASN A 208 31.61 -4.89 24.81
C ASN A 208 31.95 -5.88 23.69
N MET A 209 32.44 -7.05 24.08
CA MET A 209 32.86 -8.11 23.16
C MET A 209 32.33 -9.44 23.65
N MET A 210 31.62 -10.16 22.77
CA MET A 210 31.22 -11.55 23.00
C MET A 210 31.71 -12.41 21.83
N GLN A 211 32.08 -13.65 22.11
CA GLN A 211 32.55 -14.57 21.08
C GLN A 211 32.18 -16.00 21.41
N GLU A 212 32.01 -16.79 20.37
CA GLU A 212 31.72 -18.23 20.42
C GLU A 212 32.68 -18.96 19.49
N LYS A 213 33.01 -20.22 19.78
CA LYS A 213 33.99 -21.00 19.02
C LYS A 213 33.40 -22.31 18.53
N ILE A 214 33.83 -22.74 17.34
CA ILE A 214 33.49 -24.05 16.79
C ILE A 214 34.73 -24.76 16.24
N ASN A 215 34.80 -26.07 16.44
CA ASN A 215 35.78 -26.94 15.79
C ASN A 215 35.07 -27.79 14.74
N ILE A 216 35.54 -27.72 13.49
CA ILE A 216 34.87 -28.39 12.36
C ILE A 216 35.35 -29.82 12.09
N THR A 217 36.23 -30.39 12.92
CA THR A 217 36.88 -31.69 12.64
C THR A 217 35.89 -32.83 12.41
N ASP A 218 34.82 -32.92 13.20
CA ASP A 218 33.78 -33.95 13.06
C ASP A 218 32.83 -33.69 11.89
N HIS A 219 32.90 -32.51 11.28
CA HIS A 219 32.10 -32.07 10.15
C HIS A 219 32.86 -32.15 8.81
N LEU A 220 34.15 -32.48 8.85
CA LEU A 220 34.94 -32.70 7.65
C LEU A 220 34.63 -34.08 7.03
N PRO A 221 34.56 -34.19 5.69
CA PRO A 221 34.39 -35.48 5.03
C PRO A 221 35.51 -36.46 5.42
N ARG A 222 35.15 -37.66 5.88
CA ARG A 222 36.14 -38.71 6.19
C ARG A 222 36.75 -39.24 4.87
N PRO A 223 38.08 -39.42 4.80
CA PRO A 223 38.70 -40.11 3.67
C PRO A 223 38.35 -41.60 3.73
N ASP A 224 37.69 -42.08 2.68
CA ASP A 224 37.30 -43.49 2.52
C ASP A 224 38.56 -44.34 2.26
N TYR A 225 38.91 -45.22 3.19
CA TYR A 225 40.03 -46.16 3.07
C TYR A 225 39.50 -47.57 3.07
N THR A 226 39.35 -48.18 1.89
CA THR A 226 39.54 -49.64 1.73
C THR A 226 40.04 -49.95 0.33
N ALA A 227 41.31 -50.34 0.23
CA ALA A 227 41.89 -50.96 -0.96
C ALA A 227 42.58 -52.28 -0.56
N ALA A 228 42.33 -53.32 -1.37
CA ALA A 228 42.90 -54.67 -1.41
C ALA A 228 42.38 -55.64 -0.31
N ILE A 229 41.95 -56.90 -0.54
CA ILE A 229 42.17 -57.95 -1.56
C ILE A 229 40.86 -58.78 -1.64
N VAL A 230 40.40 -59.35 -2.77
CA VAL A 230 40.38 -60.81 -3.05
C VAL A 230 39.64 -61.03 -4.40
N VAL A 231 40.37 -61.57 -5.38
CA VAL A 231 40.02 -61.61 -6.83
C VAL A 231 39.06 -62.72 -7.29
N PRO A 232 38.69 -63.80 -6.58
CA PRO A 232 37.72 -64.77 -7.14
C PRO A 232 36.23 -64.46 -6.89
N VAL A 233 35.87 -63.34 -6.23
CA VAL A 233 34.45 -62.94 -5.97
C VAL A 233 33.97 -61.88 -6.99
N VAL A 234 34.92 -61.30 -7.74
CA VAL A 234 34.72 -60.13 -8.61
C VAL A 234 33.81 -60.42 -9.81
N LEU A 235 33.75 -61.64 -10.34
CA LEU A 235 32.90 -61.94 -11.51
C LEU A 235 31.40 -62.10 -11.16
N ILE A 236 31.07 -62.60 -9.97
CA ILE A 236 29.69 -62.68 -9.47
C ILE A 236 29.25 -61.32 -8.92
N LEU A 237 30.15 -60.60 -8.26
CA LEU A 237 29.89 -59.23 -7.79
C LEU A 237 29.80 -58.22 -8.93
N LEU A 238 30.48 -58.39 -10.07
CA LEU A 238 30.33 -57.49 -11.22
C LEU A 238 28.96 -57.63 -11.89
N SER A 239 28.37 -58.83 -11.98
CA SER A 239 26.97 -58.96 -12.41
C SER A 239 25.99 -58.38 -11.39
N ALA A 240 26.29 -58.50 -10.09
CA ALA A 240 25.49 -57.90 -9.04
C ALA A 240 25.70 -56.37 -8.92
N LEU A 241 26.88 -55.83 -9.25
CA LEU A 241 27.20 -54.39 -9.28
C LEU A 241 26.67 -53.75 -10.55
N VAL A 242 26.76 -54.41 -11.70
CA VAL A 242 26.05 -53.99 -12.91
C VAL A 242 24.55 -54.08 -12.65
N GLY A 243 24.07 -55.12 -11.96
CA GLY A 243 22.69 -55.25 -11.50
C GLY A 243 22.27 -54.16 -10.51
N VAL A 244 23.12 -53.78 -9.55
CA VAL A 244 22.86 -52.73 -8.54
C VAL A 244 23.05 -51.34 -9.13
N VAL A 245 23.96 -51.13 -10.07
CA VAL A 245 24.13 -49.86 -10.80
C VAL A 245 23.01 -49.70 -11.81
N TYR A 246 22.61 -50.76 -12.51
CA TYR A 246 21.43 -50.79 -13.37
C TYR A 246 20.16 -50.61 -12.53
N TYR A 247 20.03 -51.27 -11.38
CA TYR A 247 18.90 -51.10 -10.46
C TYR A 247 18.90 -49.72 -9.81
N ARG A 248 20.05 -49.15 -9.44
CA ARG A 248 20.16 -47.77 -8.92
C ARG A 248 19.93 -46.74 -10.01
N ARG A 249 20.38 -46.97 -11.25
CA ARG A 249 20.09 -46.12 -12.41
C ARG A 249 18.63 -46.19 -12.80
N ARG A 250 18.04 -47.39 -12.82
CA ARG A 250 16.62 -47.62 -13.06
C ARG A 250 15.78 -47.07 -11.91
N ALA A 251 16.15 -47.26 -10.65
CA ALA A 251 15.49 -46.66 -9.50
C ALA A 251 15.62 -45.14 -9.46
N LYS A 252 16.76 -44.58 -9.92
CA LYS A 252 16.94 -43.13 -10.10
C LYS A 252 16.12 -42.60 -11.28
N GLN A 253 16.05 -43.33 -12.40
CA GLN A 253 15.18 -43.01 -13.54
C GLN A 253 13.70 -43.12 -13.18
N GLU A 254 13.29 -44.14 -12.44
CA GLU A 254 11.92 -44.34 -11.91
C GLU A 254 11.58 -43.29 -10.83
N ARG A 255 12.56 -42.82 -10.05
CA ARG A 255 12.36 -41.71 -9.11
C ARG A 255 12.18 -40.39 -9.86
N VAL A 256 13.08 -40.07 -10.80
CA VAL A 256 12.96 -38.89 -11.67
C VAL A 256 11.66 -38.93 -12.49
N LYS A 257 11.28 -40.10 -13.01
CA LYS A 257 10.02 -40.28 -13.75
C LYS A 257 8.80 -40.05 -12.85
N ARG A 258 8.80 -40.57 -11.62
CA ARG A 258 7.74 -40.27 -10.64
C ARG A 258 7.73 -38.80 -10.22
N ASP A 259 8.89 -38.17 -10.05
CA ASP A 259 9.00 -36.75 -9.71
C ASP A 259 8.46 -35.87 -10.84
N ILE A 260 8.73 -36.25 -12.10
CA ILE A 260 8.18 -35.63 -13.33
C ILE A 260 6.66 -35.85 -13.42
N GLU A 261 6.17 -37.08 -13.27
CA GLU A 261 4.74 -37.39 -13.31
C GLU A 261 3.98 -36.67 -12.18
N THR A 262 4.57 -36.54 -10.99
CA THR A 262 4.00 -35.79 -9.87
C THR A 262 3.96 -34.29 -10.17
N ALA A 263 5.05 -33.73 -10.72
CA ALA A 263 5.09 -32.32 -11.10
C ALA A 263 4.11 -32.01 -12.25
N ASP A 264 3.97 -32.90 -13.24
CA ASP A 264 3.03 -32.76 -14.36
C ASP A 264 1.56 -32.88 -13.89
N LEU A 265 1.27 -33.82 -12.98
CA LEU A 265 -0.03 -33.90 -12.31
C LEU A 265 -0.34 -32.64 -11.50
N CYS A 266 0.64 -32.10 -10.77
CA CYS A 266 0.52 -30.86 -10.01
C CYS A 266 0.27 -29.64 -10.94
N MET A 267 0.98 -29.55 -12.07
CA MET A 267 0.79 -28.50 -13.07
C MET A 267 -0.59 -28.58 -13.74
N ARG A 268 -1.09 -29.79 -14.05
CA ARG A 268 -2.41 -30.00 -14.68
C ARG A 268 -3.59 -29.78 -13.73
N ARG A 269 -3.40 -29.97 -12.43
CA ARG A 269 -4.45 -29.81 -11.39
C ARG A 269 -4.61 -28.36 -10.91
N GLY A 270 -3.73 -27.45 -11.34
CA GLY A 270 -3.71 -26.02 -10.98
C GLY A 270 -4.87 -25.18 -11.51
N GLY A 271 -6.05 -25.76 -11.74
CA GLY A 271 -7.28 -25.05 -12.03
C GLY A 271 -8.00 -24.53 -10.78
N GLU A 272 -7.88 -25.20 -9.62
CA GLU A 272 -8.64 -24.83 -8.41
C GLU A 272 -7.88 -24.96 -7.08
N ASP A 273 -6.77 -25.72 -6.99
CA ASP A 273 -5.98 -25.86 -5.76
C ASP A 273 -4.53 -25.37 -5.91
N ARG A 274 -4.12 -24.50 -4.97
CA ARG A 274 -2.80 -23.83 -4.93
C ARG A 274 -1.68 -24.86 -4.70
N LEU A 275 -0.57 -24.74 -5.45
CA LEU A 275 0.66 -25.49 -5.17
C LEU A 275 1.38 -25.01 -3.89
N GLY A 276 0.98 -23.84 -3.37
CA GLY A 276 1.48 -23.24 -2.12
C GLY A 276 1.16 -24.09 -0.90
N GLY A 277 2.06 -25.02 -0.59
CA GLY A 277 1.94 -25.98 0.51
C GLY A 277 2.66 -27.31 0.26
N MET A 278 3.03 -27.59 -1.00
CA MET A 278 3.81 -28.77 -1.34
C MET A 278 5.32 -28.47 -1.27
N ASN A 279 6.06 -29.24 -0.47
CA ASN A 279 7.52 -29.18 -0.45
C ASN A 279 8.07 -29.89 -1.70
N PHE A 280 8.28 -29.13 -2.77
CA PHE A 280 8.97 -29.62 -3.96
C PHE A 280 10.45 -29.87 -3.68
N THR A 281 10.98 -30.95 -4.23
CA THR A 281 12.42 -31.22 -4.30
C THR A 281 13.09 -30.34 -5.36
N ASP A 282 14.42 -30.19 -5.29
CA ASP A 282 15.18 -29.44 -6.30
C ASP A 282 14.99 -29.98 -7.73
N ALA A 283 14.81 -31.29 -7.88
CA ALA A 283 14.57 -31.91 -9.18
C ALA A 283 13.20 -31.53 -9.74
N GLN A 284 12.18 -31.42 -8.89
CA GLN A 284 10.85 -30.98 -9.29
C GLN A 284 10.84 -29.50 -9.66
N TRP A 285 11.53 -28.65 -8.88
CA TRP A 285 11.70 -27.24 -9.24
C TRP A 285 12.42 -27.06 -10.58
N ALA A 286 13.47 -27.83 -10.84
CA ALA A 286 14.17 -27.80 -12.12
C ALA A 286 13.28 -28.24 -13.29
N TYR A 287 12.41 -29.24 -13.07
CA TYR A 287 11.43 -29.67 -14.07
C TYR A 287 10.38 -28.58 -14.35
N VAL A 288 9.84 -27.94 -13.31
CA VAL A 288 8.90 -26.83 -13.44
C VAL A 288 9.55 -25.66 -14.19
N GLU A 289 10.75 -25.24 -13.79
CA GLU A 289 11.52 -24.19 -14.48
C GLU A 289 11.75 -24.53 -15.95
N HIS A 290 12.16 -25.77 -16.25
CA HIS A 290 12.36 -26.22 -17.63
C HIS A 290 11.08 -26.18 -18.44
N THR A 291 9.99 -26.77 -17.91
CA THR A 291 8.69 -26.85 -18.59
C THR A 291 8.16 -25.46 -18.94
N LEU A 292 8.28 -24.51 -18.01
CA LEU A 292 7.87 -23.12 -18.24
C LEU A 292 8.73 -22.43 -19.30
N LEU A 293 10.04 -22.71 -19.35
CA LEU A 293 10.93 -22.12 -20.34
C LEU A 293 10.87 -22.77 -21.72
N THR A 294 10.34 -24.00 -21.83
CA THR A 294 10.22 -24.74 -23.09
C THR A 294 8.79 -24.76 -23.65
N SER A 295 7.84 -24.06 -23.04
CA SER A 295 6.50 -23.93 -23.61
C SER A 295 6.60 -23.24 -24.98
N GLU A 296 5.81 -23.71 -25.95
CA GLU A 296 5.78 -23.12 -27.31
C GLU A 296 5.16 -21.71 -27.33
N GLU A 297 4.51 -21.30 -26.24
CA GLU A 297 4.03 -19.93 -26.03
C GLU A 297 5.14 -19.05 -25.45
N ASP A 298 5.36 -17.87 -26.04
CA ASP A 298 6.12 -16.80 -25.40
C ASP A 298 5.58 -16.59 -23.98
N LEU A 299 6.45 -16.61 -22.96
CA LEU A 299 6.08 -16.39 -21.56
C LEU A 299 5.56 -14.95 -21.36
N GLU A 300 4.31 -14.68 -21.74
CA GLU A 300 3.70 -13.35 -21.66
C GLU A 300 3.58 -12.92 -20.20
N GLU A 301 3.07 -13.79 -19.33
CA GLU A 301 2.88 -13.51 -17.91
C GLU A 301 3.29 -14.68 -17.03
N PHE A 302 4.14 -14.38 -16.05
CA PHE A 302 4.51 -15.29 -14.97
C PHE A 302 3.95 -14.78 -13.65
N ASP A 303 3.03 -15.55 -13.07
CA ASP A 303 2.45 -15.28 -11.75
C ASP A 303 2.95 -16.30 -10.74
N LEU A 304 3.81 -15.86 -9.84
CA LEU A 304 4.43 -16.71 -8.82
C LEU A 304 3.40 -17.27 -7.83
N SER A 305 2.26 -16.58 -7.63
CA SER A 305 1.23 -17.02 -6.69
C SER A 305 0.53 -18.32 -7.11
N LYS A 306 0.61 -18.67 -8.40
CA LYS A 306 0.13 -19.95 -8.95
C LYS A 306 1.03 -21.15 -8.58
N TYR A 307 2.28 -20.88 -8.20
CA TYR A 307 3.27 -21.90 -7.85
C TYR A 307 3.57 -21.86 -6.36
N ASP A 308 4.50 -21.01 -5.94
CA ASP A 308 4.86 -20.83 -4.54
C ASP A 308 5.01 -19.35 -4.21
N GLN A 309 4.07 -18.85 -3.41
CA GLN A 309 4.02 -17.47 -2.94
C GLN A 309 5.03 -17.23 -1.79
N SER A 310 6.31 -17.51 -2.06
CA SER A 310 7.41 -17.36 -1.13
C SER A 310 8.68 -16.83 -1.82
N GLU A 311 9.60 -16.29 -1.02
CA GLU A 311 10.92 -15.91 -1.52
C GLU A 311 11.71 -17.12 -2.05
N GLU A 312 11.50 -18.32 -1.51
CA GLU A 312 12.17 -19.52 -2.00
C GLU A 312 11.68 -19.90 -3.39
N GLY A 313 10.35 -19.92 -3.60
CA GLY A 313 9.74 -20.15 -4.91
C GLY A 313 10.26 -19.19 -5.97
N PHE A 314 10.35 -17.89 -5.64
CA PHE A 314 10.98 -16.89 -6.52
C PHE A 314 12.43 -17.25 -6.87
N LEU A 315 13.25 -17.60 -5.88
CA LEU A 315 14.66 -17.92 -6.12
C LEU A 315 14.84 -19.19 -6.97
N LYS A 316 13.93 -20.15 -6.88
CA LYS A 316 13.91 -21.37 -7.70
C LYS A 316 13.46 -21.10 -9.14
N LEU A 317 12.60 -20.11 -9.36
CA LEU A 317 12.01 -19.78 -10.68
C LEU A 317 12.52 -18.47 -11.30
N GLN A 318 13.60 -17.89 -10.77
CA GLN A 318 14.15 -16.61 -11.22
C GLN A 318 14.48 -16.55 -12.73
N LYS A 319 14.82 -17.69 -13.38
CA LYS A 319 15.09 -17.68 -14.84
C LYS A 319 13.83 -17.54 -15.67
N VAL A 320 12.68 -17.98 -15.15
CA VAL A 320 11.37 -17.76 -15.78
C VAL A 320 11.08 -16.26 -15.78
N VAL A 321 11.32 -15.57 -14.66
CA VAL A 321 11.17 -14.11 -14.54
C VAL A 321 12.07 -13.35 -15.52
N LYS A 322 13.27 -13.86 -15.81
CA LYS A 322 14.16 -13.27 -16.81
C LYS A 322 13.63 -13.37 -18.24
N SER A 323 12.88 -14.43 -18.52
CA SER A 323 12.42 -14.77 -19.87
C SER A 323 11.01 -14.24 -20.15
N CYS A 324 10.21 -13.97 -19.12
CA CYS A 324 8.85 -13.47 -19.29
C CYS A 324 8.78 -11.96 -19.60
N ARG A 325 7.64 -11.52 -20.14
CA ARG A 325 7.33 -10.10 -20.35
C ARG A 325 6.73 -9.44 -19.11
N LYS A 326 5.83 -10.14 -18.41
CA LYS A 326 5.16 -9.66 -17.19
C LYS A 326 5.45 -10.59 -16.01
N ALA A 327 5.86 -10.04 -14.88
CA ALA A 327 6.08 -10.78 -13.65
C ALA A 327 5.17 -10.28 -12.51
N GLN A 328 4.23 -11.12 -12.08
CA GLN A 328 3.42 -10.91 -10.88
C GLN A 328 4.09 -11.57 -9.68
N LEU A 329 4.77 -10.76 -8.88
CA LEU A 329 5.46 -11.18 -7.67
C LEU A 329 4.86 -10.53 -6.42
N SER A 330 3.57 -10.16 -6.50
CA SER A 330 2.90 -9.46 -5.42
C SER A 330 2.61 -10.39 -4.24
N ASN A 331 2.77 -9.87 -3.01
CA ASN A 331 2.52 -10.61 -1.77
C ASN A 331 3.31 -11.94 -1.69
N CYS A 332 4.52 -12.01 -2.26
CA CYS A 332 5.36 -13.21 -2.32
C CYS A 332 6.42 -13.27 -1.21
N LYS A 333 6.28 -12.46 -0.15
CA LYS A 333 7.23 -12.36 0.98
C LYS A 333 8.66 -12.06 0.54
N LEU A 334 8.83 -11.34 -0.57
CA LEU A 334 10.13 -10.99 -1.11
C LEU A 334 10.86 -10.02 -0.17
N THR A 335 12.17 -10.19 -0.08
CA THR A 335 13.06 -9.35 0.73
C THR A 335 14.11 -8.65 -0.14
N GLU A 336 15.06 -7.98 0.50
CA GLU A 336 16.23 -7.38 -0.17
C GLU A 336 17.01 -8.38 -1.04
N LYS A 337 17.12 -9.65 -0.62
CA LYS A 337 17.79 -10.70 -1.39
C LYS A 337 17.12 -10.91 -2.74
N SER A 338 15.79 -10.90 -2.76
CA SER A 338 15.01 -11.01 -3.99
C SER A 338 15.24 -9.81 -4.92
N CYS A 339 15.34 -8.60 -4.36
CA CYS A 339 15.64 -7.39 -5.13
C CYS A 339 17.03 -7.40 -5.76
N GLU A 340 18.04 -7.99 -5.12
CA GLU A 340 19.37 -8.16 -5.71
C GLU A 340 19.33 -9.08 -6.94
N VAL A 341 18.60 -10.19 -6.85
CA VAL A 341 18.36 -11.09 -7.98
C VAL A 341 17.59 -10.37 -9.09
N LEU A 342 16.51 -9.66 -8.76
CA LEU A 342 15.74 -8.89 -9.74
C LEU A 342 16.57 -7.81 -10.41
N ALA A 343 17.47 -7.14 -9.67
CA ALA A 343 18.41 -6.20 -10.26
C ALA A 343 19.28 -6.87 -11.33
N SER A 344 19.79 -8.08 -11.07
CA SER A 344 20.55 -8.85 -12.06
C SER A 344 19.72 -9.27 -13.28
N VAL A 345 18.42 -9.50 -13.10
CA VAL A 345 17.50 -9.77 -14.20
C VAL A 345 17.31 -8.52 -15.07
N LEU A 346 17.15 -7.35 -14.45
CA LEU A 346 16.99 -6.07 -15.16
C LEU A 346 18.28 -5.60 -15.86
N THR A 347 19.46 -5.95 -15.34
CA THR A 347 20.74 -5.69 -16.03
C THR A 347 21.03 -6.69 -17.14
N SER A 348 20.36 -7.85 -17.14
CA SER A 348 20.43 -8.78 -18.26
C SER A 348 19.54 -8.30 -19.42
N ASN A 349 19.80 -8.77 -20.65
CA ASN A 349 18.95 -8.49 -21.81
C ASN A 349 17.61 -9.27 -21.71
N SER A 350 16.85 -8.98 -20.65
CA SER A 350 15.57 -9.60 -20.35
C SER A 350 14.48 -9.08 -21.29
N HIS A 351 13.37 -9.82 -21.34
CA HIS A 351 12.14 -9.43 -22.03
C HIS A 351 11.14 -8.71 -21.10
N LEU A 352 11.52 -8.52 -19.83
CA LEU A 352 10.64 -8.02 -18.79
C LEU A 352 10.28 -6.54 -19.01
N THR A 353 9.00 -6.30 -19.29
CA THR A 353 8.40 -4.96 -19.46
C THR A 353 7.50 -4.58 -18.29
N GLU A 354 6.91 -5.54 -17.58
CA GLU A 354 6.06 -5.25 -16.41
C GLU A 354 6.49 -6.05 -15.18
N LEU A 355 6.71 -5.35 -14.07
CA LEU A 355 7.12 -5.94 -12.80
C LEU A 355 6.23 -5.46 -11.66
N ASN A 356 5.50 -6.39 -11.06
CA ASN A 356 4.65 -6.13 -9.91
C ASN A 356 5.23 -6.75 -8.64
N LEU A 357 5.75 -5.90 -7.76
CA LEU A 357 6.33 -6.27 -6.46
C LEU A 357 5.46 -5.86 -5.28
N SER A 358 4.20 -5.49 -5.53
CA SER A 358 3.31 -4.92 -4.53
C SER A 358 3.11 -5.84 -3.32
N ASN A 359 2.87 -5.26 -2.14
CA ASN A 359 2.65 -5.98 -0.88
C ASN A 359 3.83 -6.88 -0.46
N ASN A 360 5.06 -6.50 -0.77
CA ASN A 360 6.27 -7.13 -0.23
C ASN A 360 7.02 -6.15 0.68
N LYS A 361 7.55 -6.61 1.83
CA LYS A 361 8.27 -5.73 2.75
C LYS A 361 9.73 -5.51 2.30
N LEU A 362 9.89 -4.81 1.17
CA LEU A 362 11.19 -4.56 0.54
C LEU A 362 12.02 -3.55 1.32
N CYS A 363 11.37 -2.56 1.94
CA CYS A 363 12.00 -1.42 2.60
C CYS A 363 12.92 -0.61 1.65
N ASP A 364 13.57 0.42 2.19
CA ASP A 364 14.51 1.25 1.42
C ASP A 364 15.72 0.44 0.91
N SER A 365 16.20 -0.54 1.70
CA SER A 365 17.37 -1.35 1.31
C SER A 365 17.08 -2.22 0.09
N GLY A 366 15.94 -2.92 0.06
CA GLY A 366 15.52 -3.72 -1.09
C GLY A 366 15.33 -2.88 -2.34
N VAL A 367 14.69 -1.71 -2.25
CA VAL A 367 14.54 -0.81 -3.40
C VAL A 367 15.89 -0.28 -3.88
N LYS A 368 16.80 0.08 -2.97
CA LYS A 368 18.16 0.50 -3.34
C LYS A 368 18.92 -0.58 -4.12
N LYS A 369 18.75 -1.87 -3.78
CA LYS A 369 19.30 -2.97 -4.58
C LYS A 369 18.66 -3.02 -5.96
N LEU A 370 17.33 -2.96 -6.05
CA LEU A 370 16.60 -2.95 -7.32
C LEU A 370 17.02 -1.80 -8.23
N CYS A 371 17.29 -0.62 -7.65
CA CYS A 371 17.76 0.57 -8.36
C CYS A 371 19.03 0.35 -9.19
N THR A 372 19.89 -0.59 -8.79
CA THR A 372 21.10 -0.92 -9.58
C THR A 372 20.74 -1.53 -10.93
N GLY A 373 19.66 -2.31 -11.00
CA GLY A 373 19.10 -2.83 -12.25
C GLY A 373 18.41 -1.76 -13.09
N LEU A 374 17.61 -0.89 -12.45
CA LEU A 374 16.89 0.19 -13.13
C LEU A 374 17.81 1.24 -13.76
N GLN A 375 19.01 1.42 -13.23
CA GLN A 375 20.05 2.29 -13.80
C GLN A 375 20.66 1.74 -15.09
N SER A 376 20.47 0.45 -15.37
CA SER A 376 21.08 -0.17 -16.56
C SER A 376 20.43 0.32 -17.85
N PRO A 377 21.21 0.70 -18.88
CA PRO A 377 20.70 0.99 -20.22
C PRO A 377 19.99 -0.20 -20.87
N SER A 378 20.26 -1.43 -20.42
CA SER A 378 19.60 -2.65 -20.89
C SER A 378 18.19 -2.84 -20.32
N CYS A 379 17.79 -2.05 -19.32
CA CYS A 379 16.49 -2.18 -18.67
C CYS A 379 15.37 -1.75 -19.62
N LYS A 380 14.47 -2.70 -19.94
CA LYS A 380 13.30 -2.50 -20.81
C LYS A 380 12.00 -2.33 -20.03
N LEU A 381 12.08 -2.16 -18.72
CA LEU A 381 10.91 -2.11 -17.86
C LEU A 381 10.07 -0.86 -18.19
N GLU A 382 8.80 -1.08 -18.52
CA GLU A 382 7.79 -0.07 -18.84
C GLU A 382 6.86 0.19 -17.66
N LYS A 383 6.55 -0.83 -16.85
CA LYS A 383 5.66 -0.70 -15.70
C LYS A 383 6.28 -1.28 -14.44
N LEU A 384 6.36 -0.47 -13.39
CA LEU A 384 6.85 -0.88 -12.08
C LEU A 384 5.80 -0.59 -11.00
N ARG A 385 5.31 -1.65 -10.36
CA ARG A 385 4.36 -1.55 -9.23
C ARG A 385 5.05 -1.91 -7.92
N LEU A 386 5.11 -0.94 -7.02
CA LEU A 386 5.69 -1.02 -5.68
C LEU A 386 4.66 -0.62 -4.63
N TYR A 387 3.38 -0.94 -4.85
CA TYR A 387 2.30 -0.61 -3.92
C TYR A 387 2.56 -1.28 -2.56
N ASN A 388 2.49 -0.53 -1.47
CA ASN A 388 2.63 -1.06 -0.11
C ASN A 388 3.90 -1.91 0.09
N CYS A 389 5.07 -1.32 -0.21
CA CYS A 389 6.36 -1.99 -0.11
C CYS A 389 7.22 -1.55 1.10
N SER A 390 6.63 -0.77 2.02
CA SER A 390 7.32 -0.15 3.16
C SER A 390 8.49 0.75 2.75
N ILE A 391 8.37 1.41 1.60
CA ILE A 391 9.37 2.34 1.06
C ILE A 391 9.21 3.69 1.78
N ARG A 392 10.31 4.25 2.24
CA ARG A 392 10.36 5.56 2.89
C ARG A 392 11.12 6.56 2.02
N GLU A 393 11.49 7.68 2.62
CA GLU A 393 12.13 8.80 1.96
C GLU A 393 13.40 8.42 1.19
N GLU A 394 14.29 7.63 1.77
CA GLU A 394 15.56 7.28 1.13
C GLU A 394 15.36 6.33 -0.05
N GLY A 395 14.44 5.37 0.05
CA GLY A 395 14.13 4.42 -1.02
C GLY A 395 13.51 5.13 -2.23
N CYS A 396 12.55 6.03 -1.98
CA CYS A 396 11.94 6.86 -3.03
C CYS A 396 12.96 7.79 -3.69
N ALA A 397 13.84 8.42 -2.91
CA ALA A 397 14.93 9.25 -3.42
C ALA A 397 15.91 8.45 -4.29
N ALA A 398 16.28 7.24 -3.86
CA ALA A 398 17.15 6.35 -4.62
C ALA A 398 16.51 5.92 -5.94
N LEU A 399 15.22 5.58 -5.92
CA LEU A 399 14.46 5.21 -7.11
C LEU A 399 14.39 6.34 -8.13
N ALA A 400 14.01 7.55 -7.69
CA ALA A 400 13.94 8.71 -8.57
C ALA A 400 15.32 9.03 -9.19
N SER A 401 16.38 8.95 -8.37
CA SER A 401 17.75 9.16 -8.83
C SER A 401 18.22 8.09 -9.82
N ALA A 402 17.82 6.83 -9.62
CA ALA A 402 18.13 5.72 -10.49
C ALA A 402 17.51 5.89 -11.89
N LEU A 403 16.22 6.24 -11.93
CA LEU A 403 15.51 6.50 -13.17
C LEU A 403 16.07 7.71 -13.91
N LYS A 404 16.39 8.79 -13.18
CA LYS A 404 17.00 9.99 -13.77
C LYS A 404 18.38 9.73 -14.38
N LYS A 405 19.16 8.83 -13.79
CA LYS A 405 20.47 8.42 -14.34
C LYS A 405 20.38 7.55 -15.58
N ASN A 406 19.21 7.00 -15.91
CA ASN A 406 18.98 6.17 -17.09
C ASN A 406 18.15 6.94 -18.14
N PRO A 407 18.77 7.75 -19.02
CA PRO A 407 18.05 8.50 -20.05
C PRO A 407 17.39 7.58 -21.10
N SER A 408 17.89 6.36 -21.24
CA SER A 408 17.31 5.30 -22.07
C SER A 408 16.17 4.55 -21.40
N SER A 409 15.76 4.93 -20.19
CA SER A 409 14.66 4.26 -19.48
C SER A 409 13.39 4.17 -20.35
N HIS A 410 12.74 3.01 -20.28
CA HIS A 410 11.47 2.73 -20.95
C HIS A 410 10.27 2.97 -20.02
N LEU A 411 10.51 3.26 -18.73
CA LEU A 411 9.46 3.31 -17.72
C LEU A 411 8.40 4.37 -18.06
N ARG A 412 7.16 3.90 -18.21
CA ARG A 412 5.95 4.67 -18.47
C ARG A 412 5.04 4.75 -17.26
N GLU A 413 4.95 3.67 -16.48
CA GLU A 413 4.10 3.63 -15.30
C GLU A 413 4.90 3.35 -14.03
N LEU A 414 4.72 4.20 -13.02
CA LEU A 414 5.30 3.99 -11.70
C LEU A 414 4.21 4.08 -10.63
N ASN A 415 4.04 2.99 -9.89
CA ASN A 415 3.14 2.96 -8.74
C ASN A 415 3.91 2.83 -7.42
N LEU A 416 3.86 3.90 -6.62
CA LEU A 416 4.47 4.02 -5.29
C LEU A 416 3.41 4.15 -4.19
N SER A 417 2.16 3.89 -4.50
CA SER A 417 1.04 4.09 -3.58
C SER A 417 1.18 3.30 -2.27
N ASN A 418 0.62 3.82 -1.18
CA ASN A 418 0.69 3.26 0.16
C ASN A 418 2.14 3.03 0.66
N ASN A 419 3.04 3.97 0.35
CA ASN A 419 4.39 4.09 0.91
C ASN A 419 4.56 5.49 1.54
N GLU A 420 5.73 5.80 2.10
CA GLU A 420 5.98 7.04 2.84
C GLU A 420 7.19 7.81 2.26
N PRO A 421 7.09 8.37 1.03
CA PRO A 421 8.20 9.07 0.38
C PRO A 421 8.73 10.28 1.16
N GLY A 422 8.00 10.81 2.14
CA GLY A 422 8.41 12.02 2.86
C GLY A 422 8.55 13.23 1.94
N VAL A 423 8.98 14.37 2.50
CA VAL A 423 9.14 15.60 1.70
C VAL A 423 10.33 15.49 0.76
N SER A 424 11.46 14.92 1.21
CA SER A 424 12.66 14.81 0.37
C SER A 424 12.49 13.80 -0.76
N GLY A 425 11.82 12.68 -0.52
CA GLY A 425 11.57 11.67 -1.55
C GLY A 425 10.62 12.20 -2.62
N VAL A 426 9.57 12.94 -2.25
CA VAL A 426 8.70 13.64 -3.22
C VAL A 426 9.47 14.72 -3.99
N LYS A 427 10.38 15.45 -3.34
CA LYS A 427 11.25 16.40 -4.03
C LYS A 427 12.15 15.71 -5.05
N LYS A 428 12.68 14.52 -4.74
CA LYS A 428 13.47 13.73 -5.70
C LYS A 428 12.64 13.16 -6.84
N LEU A 429 11.40 12.74 -6.57
CA LEU A 429 10.45 12.39 -7.63
C LEU A 429 10.13 13.60 -8.52
N SER A 430 10.02 14.79 -7.93
CA SER A 430 9.86 16.05 -8.67
C SER A 430 11.09 16.35 -9.52
N ASP A 431 12.32 16.15 -9.00
CA ASP A 431 13.56 16.30 -9.78
C ASP A 431 13.61 15.35 -11.00
N LEU A 432 12.98 14.16 -10.91
CA LEU A 432 12.81 13.22 -12.03
C LEU A 432 11.77 13.72 -13.02
N LEU A 433 10.63 14.22 -12.57
CA LEU A 433 9.58 14.76 -13.46
C LEU A 433 10.00 16.06 -14.18
N GLU A 434 10.89 16.85 -13.56
CA GLU A 434 11.50 18.03 -14.18
C GLU A 434 12.50 17.65 -15.29
N ASP A 435 12.97 16.41 -15.33
CA ASP A 435 13.93 15.93 -16.34
C ASP A 435 13.27 15.77 -17.72
N PRO A 436 13.82 16.37 -18.79
CA PRO A 436 13.24 16.29 -20.13
C PRO A 436 13.29 14.88 -20.75
N HIS A 437 14.15 13.98 -20.23
CA HIS A 437 14.20 12.58 -20.65
C HIS A 437 13.23 11.69 -19.88
N CYS A 438 12.49 12.23 -18.91
CA CYS A 438 11.45 11.49 -18.20
C CYS A 438 10.30 11.15 -19.15
N LYS A 439 10.04 9.85 -19.30
CA LYS A 439 8.99 9.30 -20.17
C LYS A 439 7.79 8.77 -19.38
N LEU A 440 7.69 9.07 -18.08
CA LEU A 440 6.56 8.63 -17.28
C LEU A 440 5.26 9.22 -17.82
N GLU A 441 4.32 8.34 -18.11
CA GLU A 441 2.96 8.62 -18.57
C GLU A 441 1.96 8.51 -17.41
N LYS A 442 2.24 7.64 -16.42
CA LYS A 442 1.38 7.42 -15.25
C LYS A 442 2.18 7.39 -13.95
N LEU A 443 1.77 8.22 -12.99
CA LEU A 443 2.35 8.27 -11.65
C LEU A 443 1.26 8.10 -10.58
N GLU A 444 1.36 7.00 -9.85
CA GLU A 444 0.41 6.61 -8.80
C GLU A 444 1.04 6.83 -7.42
N LEU A 445 0.51 7.81 -6.68
CA LEU A 445 0.95 8.19 -5.34
C LEU A 445 -0.22 8.19 -4.35
N TYR A 446 -1.16 7.26 -4.52
CA TYR A 446 -2.30 7.10 -3.62
C TYR A 446 -1.81 6.82 -2.19
N LYS A 447 -2.34 7.55 -1.21
CA LYS A 447 -2.04 7.34 0.22
C LYS A 447 -0.53 7.32 0.52
N CYS A 448 0.17 8.36 0.07
CA CYS A 448 1.62 8.54 0.25
C CYS A 448 2.00 9.62 1.29
N SER A 449 1.02 10.11 2.06
CA SER A 449 1.21 11.21 3.01
C SER A 449 1.78 12.49 2.39
N ILE A 450 1.47 12.76 1.12
CA ILE A 450 1.92 13.95 0.41
C ILE A 450 1.24 15.20 0.99
N THR A 451 2.05 16.18 1.39
CA THR A 451 1.62 17.46 1.94
C THR A 451 1.41 18.50 0.84
N GLU A 452 0.95 19.70 1.22
CA GLU A 452 0.84 20.84 0.31
C GLU A 452 2.18 21.17 -0.38
N GLU A 453 3.29 21.08 0.36
CA GLU A 453 4.64 21.32 -0.16
C GLU A 453 5.03 20.27 -1.21
N GLY A 454 4.80 18.98 -0.93
CA GLY A 454 5.09 17.91 -1.88
C GLY A 454 4.26 18.03 -3.15
N CYS A 455 2.98 18.36 -3.02
CA CYS A 455 2.10 18.64 -4.16
C CYS A 455 2.58 19.84 -4.98
N ALA A 456 3.03 20.91 -4.33
CA ALA A 456 3.58 22.09 -5.00
C ALA A 456 4.88 21.76 -5.76
N ALA A 457 5.74 20.91 -5.20
CA ALA A 457 6.97 20.46 -5.84
C ALA A 457 6.67 19.68 -7.14
N LEU A 458 5.73 18.73 -7.09
CA LEU A 458 5.30 17.97 -8.26
C LEU A 458 4.72 18.88 -9.35
N ALA A 459 3.82 19.80 -8.96
CA ALA A 459 3.21 20.75 -9.90
C ALA A 459 4.26 21.67 -10.56
N SER A 460 5.23 22.16 -9.78
CA SER A 460 6.31 23.01 -10.27
C SER A 460 7.23 22.26 -11.24
N ALA A 461 7.61 21.01 -10.92
CA ALA A 461 8.45 20.19 -11.78
C ALA A 461 7.79 19.93 -13.15
N LEU A 462 6.52 19.51 -13.16
CA LEU A 462 5.77 19.29 -14.39
C LEU A 462 5.64 20.57 -15.22
N LYS A 463 5.43 21.73 -14.58
CA LYS A 463 5.32 23.02 -15.28
C LYS A 463 6.64 23.42 -15.97
N LYS A 464 7.77 23.05 -15.38
CA LYS A 464 9.10 23.32 -15.95
C LYS A 464 9.49 22.34 -17.05
N ASN A 465 8.85 21.17 -17.14
CA ASN A 465 9.09 20.18 -18.18
C ASN A 465 8.00 20.24 -19.27
N PRO A 466 8.17 21.08 -20.31
CA PRO A 466 7.18 21.21 -21.39
C PRO A 466 7.06 19.97 -22.28
N SER A 467 8.02 19.06 -22.21
CA SER A 467 8.04 17.77 -22.91
C SER A 467 7.57 16.61 -22.02
N SER A 468 6.91 16.91 -20.90
CA SER A 468 6.40 15.87 -20.01
C SER A 468 5.39 14.98 -20.74
N HIS A 469 5.57 13.67 -20.61
CA HIS A 469 4.68 12.66 -21.15
C HIS A 469 3.55 12.29 -20.18
N LEU A 470 3.51 12.91 -18.98
CA LEU A 470 2.61 12.50 -17.91
C LEU A 470 1.15 12.81 -18.28
N ARG A 471 0.36 11.74 -18.44
CA ARG A 471 -1.09 11.77 -18.74
C ARG A 471 -1.92 11.53 -17.49
N GLU A 472 -1.44 10.70 -16.57
CA GLU A 472 -2.18 10.33 -15.38
C GLU A 472 -1.40 10.63 -14.10
N LEU A 473 -2.03 11.39 -13.20
CA LEU A 473 -1.51 11.67 -11.87
C LEU A 473 -2.54 11.35 -10.80
N ASN A 474 -2.20 10.40 -9.92
CA ASN A 474 -3.03 10.06 -8.78
C ASN A 474 -2.41 10.52 -7.46
N LEU A 475 -3.08 11.47 -6.82
CA LEU A 475 -2.72 12.01 -5.51
C LEU A 475 -3.79 11.74 -4.45
N SER A 476 -4.69 10.80 -4.70
CA SER A 476 -5.80 10.48 -3.81
C SER A 476 -5.34 10.01 -2.41
N ASN A 477 -6.14 10.27 -1.38
CA ASN A 477 -5.84 10.00 0.04
C ASN A 477 -4.52 10.62 0.53
N ASN A 478 -4.18 11.80 0.02
CA ASN A 478 -3.10 12.64 0.53
C ASN A 478 -3.66 13.92 1.17
N LYS A 479 -2.79 14.83 1.59
CA LYS A 479 -3.17 16.11 2.20
C LYS A 479 -2.57 17.30 1.44
N PRO A 480 -2.80 17.43 0.12
CA PRO A 480 -2.36 18.61 -0.61
C PRO A 480 -3.12 19.88 -0.19
N GLY A 481 -4.35 19.74 0.34
CA GLY A 481 -5.20 20.87 0.71
C GLY A 481 -5.57 21.75 -0.49
N HIS A 482 -6.30 22.84 -0.24
CA HIS A 482 -6.64 23.81 -1.30
C HIS A 482 -5.39 24.56 -1.80
N SER A 483 -4.39 24.79 -0.95
CA SER A 483 -3.12 25.43 -1.31
C SER A 483 -2.31 24.62 -2.32
N GLY A 484 -2.15 23.31 -2.09
CA GLY A 484 -1.47 22.41 -3.03
C GLY A 484 -2.24 22.29 -4.35
N VAL A 485 -3.57 22.19 -4.28
CA VAL A 485 -4.42 22.16 -5.48
C VAL A 485 -4.37 23.46 -6.28
N LYS A 486 -4.18 24.61 -5.63
CA LYS A 486 -3.94 25.88 -6.34
C LYS A 486 -2.64 25.83 -7.16
N LYS A 487 -1.61 25.14 -6.67
CA LYS A 487 -0.36 24.92 -7.43
C LYS A 487 -0.57 23.95 -8.59
N LEU A 488 -1.33 22.88 -8.41
CA LEU A 488 -1.76 22.02 -9.53
C LEU A 488 -2.58 22.79 -10.56
N SER A 489 -3.45 23.70 -10.10
CA SER A 489 -4.23 24.57 -10.99
C SER A 489 -3.33 25.51 -11.79
N ASP A 490 -2.23 26.00 -11.21
CA ASP A 490 -1.24 26.81 -11.93
C ASP A 490 -0.43 26.03 -12.99
N LEU A 491 -0.34 24.70 -12.85
CA LEU A 491 0.15 23.78 -13.88
C LEU A 491 -0.91 23.57 -14.97
N LEU A 492 -2.16 23.29 -14.61
CA LEU A 492 -3.24 23.03 -15.57
C LEU A 492 -3.56 24.25 -16.47
N LYS A 493 -3.29 25.47 -15.99
CA LYS A 493 -3.37 26.71 -16.81
C LYS A 493 -2.34 26.75 -17.95
N ASP A 494 -1.26 25.98 -17.87
CA ASP A 494 -0.22 25.94 -18.90
C ASP A 494 -0.70 25.12 -20.10
N GLN A 495 -0.69 25.72 -21.30
CA GLN A 495 -1.15 25.09 -22.54
C GLN A 495 -0.33 23.86 -22.94
N ARG A 496 0.87 23.69 -22.37
CA ARG A 496 1.75 22.54 -22.60
C ARG A 496 1.44 21.37 -21.67
N CYS A 497 0.54 21.55 -20.69
CA CYS A 497 0.15 20.47 -19.79
C CYS A 497 -0.64 19.40 -20.55
N THR A 498 -0.16 18.16 -20.48
CA THR A 498 -0.67 16.99 -21.20
C THR A 498 -1.53 16.06 -20.35
N LEU A 499 -1.78 16.41 -19.08
CA LEU A 499 -2.58 15.59 -18.17
C LEU A 499 -4.00 15.36 -18.71
N GLU A 500 -4.40 14.10 -18.71
CA GLU A 500 -5.70 13.58 -19.15
C GLU A 500 -6.53 13.09 -17.95
N THR A 501 -5.88 12.51 -16.94
CA THR A 501 -6.53 12.02 -15.72
C THR A 501 -5.90 12.59 -14.47
N LEU A 502 -6.72 13.23 -13.63
CA LEU A 502 -6.32 13.76 -12.34
C LEU A 502 -7.20 13.20 -11.22
N GLN A 503 -6.60 12.37 -10.38
CA GLN A 503 -7.29 11.71 -9.26
C GLN A 503 -6.92 12.42 -7.94
N LEU A 504 -7.92 13.05 -7.32
CA LEU A 504 -7.81 13.82 -6.08
C LEU A 504 -8.85 13.38 -5.04
N TYR A 505 -9.20 12.09 -5.01
CA TYR A 505 -10.13 11.53 -4.03
C TYR A 505 -9.60 11.77 -2.61
N ASN A 506 -10.45 12.26 -1.70
CA ASN A 506 -10.13 12.47 -0.29
C ASN A 506 -8.80 13.24 -0.06
N CYS A 507 -8.72 14.45 -0.60
CA CYS A 507 -7.53 15.31 -0.58
C CYS A 507 -7.67 16.58 0.30
N SER A 508 -8.72 16.65 1.11
CA SER A 508 -9.09 17.84 1.91
C SER A 508 -9.31 19.11 1.05
N ILE A 509 -9.90 18.96 -0.13
CA ILE A 509 -10.17 20.07 -1.05
C ILE A 509 -11.46 20.79 -0.62
N THR A 510 -11.39 22.12 -0.54
CA THR A 510 -12.53 23.00 -0.23
C THR A 510 -13.09 23.64 -1.50
N GLU A 511 -14.12 24.49 -1.35
CA GLU A 511 -14.65 25.33 -2.44
C GLU A 511 -13.56 26.11 -3.18
N GLU A 512 -12.56 26.64 -2.47
CA GLU A 512 -11.47 27.43 -3.05
C GLU A 512 -10.60 26.61 -4.00
N GLY A 513 -10.27 25.38 -3.60
CA GLY A 513 -9.49 24.46 -4.43
C GLY A 513 -10.25 24.07 -5.70
N CYS A 514 -11.56 23.84 -5.58
CA CYS A 514 -12.40 23.53 -6.74
C CYS A 514 -12.57 24.75 -7.68
N ALA A 515 -12.72 25.95 -7.12
CA ALA A 515 -12.74 27.18 -7.90
C ALA A 515 -11.42 27.42 -8.66
N ALA A 516 -10.28 27.10 -8.04
CA ALA A 516 -8.97 27.19 -8.69
C ALA A 516 -8.84 26.20 -9.87
N LEU A 517 -9.28 24.96 -9.69
CA LEU A 517 -9.30 23.94 -10.75
C LEU A 517 -10.23 24.37 -11.90
N ALA A 518 -11.46 24.77 -11.60
CA ALA A 518 -12.41 25.25 -12.60
C ALA A 518 -11.85 26.42 -13.42
N SER A 519 -11.27 27.42 -12.74
CA SER A 519 -10.66 28.57 -13.41
C SER A 519 -9.47 28.17 -14.29
N ALA A 520 -8.67 27.19 -13.86
CA ALA A 520 -7.54 26.70 -14.64
C ALA A 520 -7.99 26.01 -15.93
N LEU A 521 -8.94 25.08 -15.81
CA LEU A 521 -9.47 24.30 -16.93
C LEU A 521 -10.29 25.15 -17.91
N LYS A 522 -10.85 26.28 -17.46
CA LYS A 522 -11.51 27.24 -18.34
C LYS A 522 -10.52 28.05 -19.18
N LYS A 523 -9.37 28.43 -18.60
CA LYS A 523 -8.33 29.19 -19.31
C LYS A 523 -7.56 28.35 -20.31
N ASN A 524 -7.36 27.08 -20.00
CA ASN A 524 -6.78 26.11 -20.89
C ASN A 524 -7.77 24.95 -20.96
N PRO A 525 -8.62 24.85 -22.00
CA PRO A 525 -9.48 23.69 -22.24
C PRO A 525 -8.60 22.47 -22.50
N SER A 526 -8.12 21.94 -21.38
CA SER A 526 -6.95 21.09 -21.26
C SER A 526 -7.15 19.75 -21.94
N HIS A 527 -6.10 18.94 -21.95
CA HIS A 527 -6.23 17.53 -22.28
C HIS A 527 -7.03 16.73 -21.23
N LEU A 528 -7.41 17.33 -20.08
CA LEU A 528 -8.10 16.63 -19.01
C LEU A 528 -9.45 16.08 -19.47
N ARG A 529 -9.59 14.77 -19.35
CA ARG A 529 -10.79 13.96 -19.63
C ARG A 529 -11.43 13.45 -18.36
N GLU A 530 -10.63 13.15 -17.34
CA GLU A 530 -11.12 12.60 -16.08
C GLU A 530 -10.67 13.43 -14.88
N LEU A 531 -11.65 13.81 -14.06
CA LEU A 531 -11.40 14.52 -12.82
C LEU A 531 -12.16 13.85 -11.67
N ASN A 532 -11.42 13.41 -10.66
CA ASN A 532 -12.00 12.84 -9.45
C ASN A 532 -11.77 13.72 -8.24
N LEU A 533 -12.87 14.26 -7.71
CA LEU A 533 -12.92 15.11 -6.52
C LEU A 533 -13.74 14.49 -5.38
N SER A 534 -14.06 13.20 -5.48
CA SER A 534 -14.83 12.46 -4.49
C SER A 534 -14.26 12.55 -3.07
N TYR A 535 -15.10 12.50 -2.04
CA TYR A 535 -14.74 12.63 -0.62
C TYR A 535 -13.99 13.93 -0.28
N ASN A 536 -14.20 14.99 -1.05
CA ASN A 536 -13.78 16.35 -0.68
C ASN A 536 -14.98 17.18 -0.22
N LYS A 537 -14.76 18.46 0.10
CA LYS A 537 -15.80 19.38 0.57
C LYS A 537 -15.95 20.60 -0.35
N PRO A 538 -16.21 20.42 -1.66
CA PRO A 538 -16.53 21.55 -2.53
C PRO A 538 -17.84 22.24 -2.14
N GLY A 539 -18.84 21.48 -1.68
CA GLY A 539 -20.19 21.99 -1.50
C GLY A 539 -20.81 22.52 -2.81
N ASP A 540 -22.00 23.11 -2.70
CA ASP A 540 -22.70 23.68 -3.86
C ASP A 540 -21.95 24.87 -4.48
N SER A 541 -21.26 25.68 -3.66
CA SER A 541 -20.45 26.81 -4.12
C SER A 541 -19.30 26.37 -5.02
N GLY A 542 -18.55 25.34 -4.61
CA GLY A 542 -17.47 24.74 -5.41
C GLY A 542 -17.99 24.08 -6.67
N VAL A 543 -19.11 23.35 -6.59
CA VAL A 543 -19.74 22.71 -7.75
C VAL A 543 -20.30 23.72 -8.73
N LYS A 544 -20.80 24.86 -8.28
CA LYS A 544 -21.20 25.96 -9.16
C LYS A 544 -20.01 26.47 -10.00
N LYS A 545 -18.81 26.52 -9.42
CA LYS A 545 -17.59 26.85 -10.19
C LYS A 545 -17.23 25.78 -11.21
N LEU A 546 -17.36 24.50 -10.86
CA LEU A 546 -17.20 23.41 -11.83
C LEU A 546 -18.27 23.46 -12.92
N SER A 547 -19.48 23.90 -12.60
CA SER A 547 -20.57 24.11 -13.56
C SER A 547 -20.24 25.25 -14.53
N ASP A 548 -19.67 26.35 -14.06
CA ASP A 548 -19.17 27.45 -14.92
C ASP A 548 -18.09 26.99 -15.93
N LEU A 549 -17.38 25.90 -15.63
CA LEU A 549 -16.43 25.21 -16.52
C LEU A 549 -17.18 24.29 -17.51
N LEU A 550 -18.15 23.50 -17.05
CA LEU A 550 -18.92 22.60 -17.91
C LEU A 550 -19.81 23.35 -18.91
N GLU A 551 -20.20 24.59 -18.61
CA GLU A 551 -20.89 25.49 -19.54
C GLU A 551 -19.98 25.95 -20.71
N ASP A 552 -18.65 25.83 -20.57
CA ASP A 552 -17.70 26.20 -21.62
C ASP A 552 -17.71 25.16 -22.77
N PRO A 553 -17.98 25.57 -24.02
CA PRO A 553 -18.03 24.65 -25.17
C PRO A 553 -16.67 24.01 -25.50
N HIS A 554 -15.57 24.58 -25.02
CA HIS A 554 -14.24 24.00 -25.17
C HIS A 554 -13.89 23.01 -24.07
N CYS A 555 -14.73 22.85 -23.04
CA CYS A 555 -14.52 21.83 -22.00
C CYS A 555 -14.55 20.43 -22.63
N LYS A 556 -13.49 19.66 -22.35
CA LYS A 556 -13.29 18.31 -22.89
C LYS A 556 -13.45 17.23 -21.83
N LEU A 557 -13.94 17.57 -20.64
CA LEU A 557 -14.10 16.60 -19.56
C LEU A 557 -15.15 15.56 -19.96
N GLU A 558 -14.77 14.29 -19.88
CA GLU A 558 -15.59 13.12 -20.23
C GLU A 558 -16.15 12.45 -18.95
N LYS A 559 -15.37 12.49 -17.86
CA LYS A 559 -15.74 11.87 -16.58
C LYS A 559 -15.53 12.82 -15.41
N LEU A 560 -16.59 13.02 -14.63
CA LEU A 560 -16.57 13.82 -13.41
C LEU A 560 -17.09 13.02 -12.22
N GLU A 561 -16.19 12.77 -11.26
CA GLU A 561 -16.47 12.00 -10.06
C GLU A 561 -16.59 12.94 -8.84
N LEU A 562 -17.80 13.04 -8.29
CA LEU A 562 -18.19 13.90 -7.17
C LEU A 562 -18.88 13.11 -6.05
N TYR A 563 -18.48 11.86 -5.83
CA TYR A 563 -19.01 11.02 -4.76
C TYR A 563 -18.79 11.70 -3.40
N ASN A 564 -19.84 11.80 -2.57
CA ASN A 564 -19.79 12.34 -1.20
C ASN A 564 -19.05 13.69 -1.11
N CYS A 565 -19.56 14.68 -1.82
CA CYS A 565 -18.99 16.03 -1.95
C CYS A 565 -19.81 17.12 -1.25
N SER A 566 -20.80 16.72 -0.43
CA SER A 566 -21.77 17.60 0.23
C SER A 566 -22.59 18.44 -0.75
N ILE A 567 -23.00 17.85 -1.88
CA ILE A 567 -23.80 18.50 -2.91
C ILE A 567 -25.29 18.38 -2.56
N THR A 568 -26.04 19.47 -2.70
CA THR A 568 -27.49 19.51 -2.50
C THR A 568 -28.23 19.71 -3.83
N GLU A 569 -29.53 20.02 -3.76
CA GLU A 569 -30.32 20.41 -4.93
C GLU A 569 -29.71 21.58 -5.70
N GLU A 570 -29.08 22.55 -5.01
CA GLU A 570 -28.53 23.75 -5.65
C GLU A 570 -27.34 23.41 -6.56
N GLY A 571 -26.40 22.60 -6.07
CA GLY A 571 -25.24 22.16 -6.86
C GLY A 571 -25.64 21.27 -8.02
N CYS A 572 -26.63 20.39 -7.84
CA CYS A 572 -27.16 19.56 -8.93
C CYS A 572 -27.90 20.39 -9.99
N ALA A 573 -28.67 21.40 -9.57
CA ALA A 573 -29.30 22.34 -10.49
C ALA A 573 -28.26 23.12 -11.31
N ALA A 574 -27.16 23.53 -10.69
CA ALA A 574 -26.06 24.21 -11.39
C ALA A 574 -25.41 23.30 -12.46
N LEU A 575 -25.12 22.03 -12.12
CA LEU A 575 -24.57 21.06 -13.06
C LEU A 575 -25.52 20.81 -14.24
N ALA A 576 -26.81 20.58 -13.95
CA ALA A 576 -27.83 20.35 -14.96
C ALA A 576 -27.98 21.54 -15.92
N SER A 577 -28.03 22.75 -15.37
CA SER A 577 -28.13 23.99 -16.14
C SER A 577 -26.91 24.20 -17.05
N ALA A 578 -25.71 24.00 -16.52
CA ALA A 578 -24.47 24.16 -17.29
C ALA A 578 -24.40 23.18 -18.48
N LEU A 579 -24.71 21.90 -18.24
CA LEU A 579 -24.69 20.88 -19.29
C LEU A 579 -25.78 21.13 -20.34
N LYS A 580 -26.95 21.63 -19.94
CA LYS A 580 -28.04 21.98 -20.87
C LYS A 580 -27.67 23.14 -21.79
N LYS A 581 -26.91 24.12 -21.28
CA LYS A 581 -26.40 25.23 -22.08
C LYS A 581 -25.23 24.86 -22.99
N ASN A 582 -24.58 23.72 -22.74
CA ASN A 582 -23.46 23.22 -23.54
C ASN A 582 -23.86 21.91 -24.27
N PRO A 583 -24.60 22.00 -25.39
CA PRO A 583 -25.00 20.82 -26.18
C PRO A 583 -23.80 20.10 -26.83
N SER A 584 -22.63 20.76 -26.90
CA SER A 584 -21.37 20.17 -27.35
C SER A 584 -20.57 19.48 -26.26
N SER A 585 -21.06 19.44 -25.01
CA SER A 585 -20.36 18.84 -23.87
C SER A 585 -19.83 17.43 -24.20
N HIS A 586 -18.64 17.12 -23.69
CA HIS A 586 -18.02 15.81 -23.82
C HIS A 586 -18.35 14.88 -22.64
N LEU A 587 -19.06 15.37 -21.62
CA LEU A 587 -19.31 14.63 -20.39
C LEU A 587 -20.19 13.40 -20.65
N ARG A 588 -19.63 12.22 -20.40
CA ARG A 588 -20.25 10.89 -20.54
C ARG A 588 -20.59 10.28 -19.20
N GLU A 589 -19.77 10.51 -18.19
CA GLU A 589 -19.93 9.92 -16.87
C GLU A 589 -20.01 10.99 -15.78
N LEU A 590 -21.09 10.94 -15.00
CA LEU A 590 -21.30 11.81 -13.85
C LEU A 590 -21.66 10.97 -12.63
N ASN A 591 -20.80 11.03 -11.61
CA ASN A 591 -21.04 10.35 -10.35
C ASN A 591 -21.37 11.35 -9.23
N LEU A 592 -22.58 11.24 -8.69
CA LEU A 592 -23.11 12.06 -7.61
C LEU A 592 -23.50 11.22 -6.38
N ASN A 593 -23.05 9.96 -6.30
CA ASN A 593 -23.33 9.06 -5.19
C ASN A 593 -23.06 9.69 -3.82
N TYR A 594 -23.86 9.34 -2.82
CA TYR A 594 -23.73 9.82 -1.44
C TYR A 594 -23.77 11.36 -1.28
N ASN A 595 -24.39 12.07 -2.23
CA ASN A 595 -24.80 13.46 -2.06
C ASN A 595 -26.28 13.55 -1.67
N LYS A 596 -26.83 14.77 -1.53
CA LYS A 596 -28.23 14.97 -1.13
C LYS A 596 -28.98 15.87 -2.12
N PRO A 597 -29.04 15.53 -3.42
CA PRO A 597 -29.85 16.28 -4.37
C PRO A 597 -31.34 16.25 -4.03
N GLY A 598 -31.83 15.16 -3.44
CA GLY A 598 -33.27 14.94 -3.27
C GLY A 598 -34.03 14.91 -4.60
N ASP A 599 -35.35 14.85 -4.53
CA ASP A 599 -36.20 14.82 -5.73
C ASP A 599 -36.09 16.11 -6.56
N SER A 600 -35.96 17.27 -5.90
CA SER A 600 -35.81 18.57 -6.54
C SER A 600 -34.52 18.66 -7.39
N GLY A 601 -33.37 18.21 -6.85
CA GLY A 601 -32.13 18.16 -7.63
C GLY A 601 -32.21 17.16 -8.78
N VAL A 602 -32.85 16.01 -8.57
CA VAL A 602 -33.06 14.98 -9.60
C VAL A 602 -34.03 15.45 -10.68
N GLU A 603 -35.02 16.28 -10.35
CA GLU A 603 -35.91 16.92 -11.33
C GLU A 603 -35.09 17.77 -12.31
N LYS A 604 -34.09 18.52 -11.81
CA LYS A 604 -33.21 19.32 -12.67
C LYS A 604 -32.32 18.45 -13.55
N LEU A 605 -31.77 17.35 -13.01
CA LEU A 605 -31.04 16.36 -13.83
C LEU A 605 -31.96 15.71 -14.87
N SER A 606 -33.21 15.45 -14.52
CA SER A 606 -34.23 14.92 -15.44
C SER A 606 -34.54 15.91 -16.56
N ASP A 607 -34.58 17.21 -16.27
CA ASP A 607 -34.73 18.26 -17.29
C ASP A 607 -33.55 18.37 -18.26
N LEU A 608 -32.35 17.98 -17.83
CA LEU A 608 -31.18 17.79 -18.70
C LEU A 608 -31.34 16.53 -19.55
N LEU A 609 -31.75 15.40 -18.97
CA LEU A 609 -31.90 14.13 -19.69
C LEU A 609 -33.01 14.16 -20.76
N LYS A 610 -34.00 15.06 -20.62
CA LYS A 610 -35.00 15.35 -21.67
C LYS A 610 -34.40 15.96 -22.93
N ASP A 611 -33.21 16.57 -22.83
CA ASP A 611 -32.55 17.22 -23.96
C ASP A 611 -31.95 16.15 -24.90
N PRO A 612 -32.32 16.13 -26.20
CA PRO A 612 -31.77 15.16 -27.16
C PRO A 612 -30.26 15.34 -27.41
N HIS A 613 -29.69 16.50 -27.07
CA HIS A 613 -28.26 16.74 -27.16
C HIS A 613 -27.48 16.28 -25.92
N CYS A 614 -28.18 15.81 -24.87
CA CYS A 614 -27.52 15.22 -23.72
C CYS A 614 -26.75 13.95 -24.12
N LYS A 615 -25.44 13.96 -23.86
CA LYS A 615 -24.48 12.92 -24.23
C LYS A 615 -24.09 12.01 -23.07
N LEU A 616 -24.73 12.19 -21.91
CA LEU A 616 -24.44 11.41 -20.72
C LEU A 616 -24.81 9.94 -20.95
N GLU A 617 -23.86 9.06 -20.65
CA GLU A 617 -23.96 7.61 -20.84
C GLU A 617 -24.11 6.90 -19.49
N THR A 618 -23.49 7.43 -18.43
CA THR A 618 -23.58 6.89 -17.07
C THR A 618 -23.94 7.98 -16.07
N LEU A 619 -24.99 7.73 -15.28
CA LEU A 619 -25.41 8.58 -14.17
C LEU A 619 -25.50 7.76 -12.88
N GLN A 620 -24.68 8.12 -11.90
CA GLN A 620 -24.64 7.44 -10.60
C GLN A 620 -25.28 8.33 -9.52
N LEU A 621 -26.37 7.84 -8.91
CA LEU A 621 -27.18 8.49 -7.88
C LEU A 621 -27.46 7.54 -6.69
N PHE A 622 -26.52 6.66 -6.36
CA PHE A 622 -26.55 5.79 -5.19
C PHE A 622 -26.65 6.63 -3.92
N ASN A 623 -27.64 6.33 -3.06
CA ASN A 623 -27.82 7.01 -1.77
C ASN A 623 -27.88 8.54 -1.88
N CYS A 624 -28.86 9.02 -2.65
CA CYS A 624 -29.05 10.43 -2.98
C CYS A 624 -30.32 11.05 -2.37
N SER A 625 -30.96 10.34 -1.45
CA SER A 625 -32.23 10.73 -0.81
C SER A 625 -33.36 10.95 -1.81
N ILE A 626 -33.46 10.07 -2.81
CA ILE A 626 -34.47 10.12 -3.87
C ILE A 626 -35.69 9.30 -3.46
N THR A 627 -36.89 9.83 -3.68
CA THR A 627 -38.17 9.16 -3.40
C THR A 627 -38.88 8.76 -4.71
N GLU A 628 -40.17 8.42 -4.63
CA GLU A 628 -41.01 8.16 -5.80
C GLU A 628 -40.99 9.33 -6.80
N GLU A 629 -40.99 10.57 -6.34
CA GLU A 629 -41.07 11.75 -7.21
C GLU A 629 -39.86 11.87 -8.13
N GLY A 630 -38.65 11.68 -7.60
CA GLY A 630 -37.42 11.70 -8.40
C GLY A 630 -37.33 10.52 -9.38
N PHE A 631 -37.79 9.32 -8.97
CA PHE A 631 -37.89 8.17 -9.88
C PHE A 631 -38.85 8.44 -11.03
N ALA A 632 -40.01 9.05 -10.75
CA ALA A 632 -40.99 9.44 -11.76
C ALA A 632 -40.43 10.49 -12.72
N ALA A 633 -39.68 11.48 -12.21
CA ALA A 633 -39.04 12.51 -13.03
C ALA A 633 -38.04 11.91 -14.02
N LEU A 634 -37.18 10.99 -13.57
CA LEU A 634 -36.20 10.29 -14.41
C LEU A 634 -36.89 9.41 -15.45
N ALA A 635 -37.89 8.63 -15.04
CA ALA A 635 -38.67 7.78 -15.95
C ALA A 635 -39.32 8.61 -17.08
N SER A 636 -39.97 9.71 -16.70
CA SER A 636 -40.61 10.65 -17.63
C SER A 636 -39.61 11.30 -18.58
N ALA A 637 -38.42 11.66 -18.08
CA ALA A 637 -37.37 12.27 -18.89
C ALA A 637 -36.84 11.32 -19.97
N LEU A 638 -36.47 10.10 -19.58
CA LEU A 638 -35.94 9.10 -20.51
C LEU A 638 -36.99 8.64 -21.53
N LYS A 639 -38.26 8.56 -21.12
CA LYS A 639 -39.37 8.23 -22.03
C LYS A 639 -39.58 9.32 -23.10
N LYS A 640 -39.38 10.59 -22.73
CA LYS A 640 -39.49 11.73 -23.65
C LYS A 640 -38.27 11.92 -24.55
N ASN A 641 -37.15 11.24 -24.27
CA ASN A 641 -35.94 11.28 -25.07
C ASN A 641 -35.54 9.88 -25.57
N PRO A 642 -36.20 9.36 -26.63
CA PRO A 642 -35.86 8.07 -27.26
C PRO A 642 -34.42 7.98 -27.78
N SER A 643 -33.80 9.13 -28.07
CA SER A 643 -32.41 9.27 -28.52
C SER A 643 -31.40 9.41 -27.38
N SER A 644 -31.83 9.22 -26.13
CA SER A 644 -30.93 9.32 -24.97
C SER A 644 -29.72 8.41 -25.12
N HIS A 645 -28.54 8.95 -24.77
CA HIS A 645 -27.28 8.22 -24.73
C HIS A 645 -27.12 7.41 -23.43
N LEU A 646 -28.01 7.60 -22.44
CA LEU A 646 -27.87 6.97 -21.13
C LEU A 646 -27.99 5.44 -21.22
N ARG A 647 -26.92 4.74 -20.86
CA ARG A 647 -26.77 3.28 -20.83
C ARG A 647 -26.80 2.73 -19.43
N GLU A 648 -26.26 3.47 -18.46
CA GLU A 648 -26.17 3.03 -17.07
C GLU A 648 -26.79 4.06 -16.13
N LEU A 649 -27.70 3.59 -15.27
CA LEU A 649 -28.35 4.40 -14.26
C LEU A 649 -28.34 3.65 -12.93
N ASN A 650 -27.69 4.26 -11.94
CA ASN A 650 -27.67 3.74 -10.59
C ASN A 650 -28.51 4.57 -9.64
N LEU A 651 -29.59 3.98 -9.14
CA LEU A 651 -30.52 4.57 -8.19
C LEU A 651 -30.58 3.80 -6.87
N SER A 652 -29.62 2.92 -6.65
CA SER A 652 -29.54 2.06 -5.47
C SER A 652 -29.50 2.85 -4.17
N ASN A 653 -29.97 2.23 -3.09
CA ASN A 653 -29.94 2.77 -1.73
C ASN A 653 -30.70 4.10 -1.60
N ASN A 654 -31.80 4.23 -2.33
CA ASN A 654 -32.81 5.29 -2.23
C ASN A 654 -34.14 4.70 -1.74
N GLU A 655 -35.16 5.52 -1.50
CA GLU A 655 -36.43 5.07 -0.90
C GLU A 655 -37.65 5.31 -1.82
N PRO A 656 -37.66 4.78 -3.06
CA PRO A 656 -38.81 4.91 -3.97
C PRO A 656 -40.00 4.02 -3.58
N GLY A 657 -39.74 2.90 -2.88
CA GLY A 657 -40.72 1.83 -2.68
C GLY A 657 -41.24 1.23 -3.99
N ASP A 658 -42.30 0.42 -3.90
CA ASP A 658 -42.93 -0.17 -5.08
C ASP A 658 -43.57 0.87 -6.00
N SER A 659 -44.03 2.00 -5.46
CA SER A 659 -44.68 3.06 -6.24
C SER A 659 -43.69 3.74 -7.18
N GLY A 660 -42.51 4.14 -6.71
CA GLY A 660 -41.46 4.72 -7.56
C GLY A 660 -40.93 3.73 -8.59
N VAL A 661 -40.80 2.44 -8.26
CA VAL A 661 -40.41 1.42 -9.24
C VAL A 661 -41.50 1.17 -10.28
N LYS A 662 -42.78 1.22 -9.90
CA LYS A 662 -43.89 1.18 -10.87
C LYS A 662 -43.82 2.36 -11.86
N LYS A 663 -43.28 3.52 -11.47
CA LYS A 663 -42.99 4.63 -12.40
C LYS A 663 -41.85 4.33 -13.37
N LEU A 664 -40.78 3.69 -12.92
CA LEU A 664 -39.74 3.18 -13.84
C LEU A 664 -40.30 2.10 -14.78
N CYS A 665 -41.25 1.28 -14.34
CA CYS A 665 -41.90 0.29 -15.21
C CYS A 665 -42.59 0.95 -16.43
N GLU A 666 -43.16 2.15 -16.26
CA GLU A 666 -43.76 2.91 -17.38
C GLU A 666 -42.74 3.31 -18.47
N LEU A 667 -41.45 3.43 -18.10
CA LEU A 667 -40.32 3.59 -19.02
C LEU A 667 -39.89 2.24 -19.60
N LEU A 668 -39.80 1.19 -18.78
CA LEU A 668 -39.36 -0.13 -19.23
C LEU A 668 -40.32 -0.80 -20.22
N GLU A 669 -41.60 -0.42 -20.21
CA GLU A 669 -42.58 -0.83 -21.22
C GLU A 669 -42.36 -0.15 -22.59
N ASP A 670 -41.60 0.96 -22.65
CA ASP A 670 -41.33 1.70 -23.88
C ASP A 670 -40.28 0.97 -24.76
N PRO A 671 -40.55 0.65 -26.03
CA PRO A 671 -39.59 -0.08 -26.86
C PRO A 671 -38.35 0.75 -27.26
N HIS A 672 -38.38 2.07 -27.05
CA HIS A 672 -37.34 2.96 -27.55
C HIS A 672 -36.32 3.40 -26.50
N TYR A 673 -36.52 3.10 -25.21
CA TYR A 673 -35.48 3.42 -24.22
C TYR A 673 -34.19 2.61 -24.49
N LYS A 674 -33.10 3.16 -23.98
CA LYS A 674 -31.74 2.85 -24.40
C LYS A 674 -30.81 2.37 -23.28
N LEU A 675 -31.34 2.29 -22.06
CA LEU A 675 -30.68 1.82 -20.86
C LEU A 675 -30.34 0.33 -20.96
N GLU A 676 -29.11 -0.01 -20.58
CA GLU A 676 -28.54 -1.36 -20.60
C GLU A 676 -28.32 -1.90 -19.19
N ILE A 677 -27.98 -1.03 -18.24
CA ILE A 677 -27.72 -1.36 -16.83
C ILE A 677 -28.60 -0.50 -15.94
N LEU A 678 -29.39 -1.15 -15.07
CA LEU A 678 -30.22 -0.50 -14.06
C LEU A 678 -29.92 -1.09 -12.69
N GLU A 679 -29.39 -0.24 -11.81
CA GLU A 679 -29.00 -0.62 -10.45
C GLU A 679 -30.05 -0.11 -9.45
N LEU A 680 -30.75 -1.06 -8.80
CA LEU A 680 -31.82 -0.82 -7.82
C LEU A 680 -31.56 -1.59 -6.51
N PHE A 681 -30.29 -1.73 -6.13
CA PHE A 681 -29.87 -2.36 -4.88
C PHE A 681 -30.49 -1.62 -3.69
N ASN A 682 -31.08 -2.32 -2.73
CA ASN A 682 -31.64 -1.74 -1.50
C ASN A 682 -32.57 -0.52 -1.74
N CYS A 683 -33.59 -0.68 -2.58
CA CYS A 683 -34.56 0.37 -2.92
C CYS A 683 -35.93 0.20 -2.23
N SER A 684 -35.99 -0.62 -1.18
CA SER A 684 -37.25 -0.98 -0.48
C SER A 684 -38.31 -1.59 -1.40
N ILE A 685 -37.89 -2.36 -2.41
CA ILE A 685 -38.77 -3.04 -3.36
C ILE A 685 -39.32 -4.31 -2.72
N THR A 686 -40.63 -4.52 -2.80
CA THR A 686 -41.30 -5.72 -2.30
C THR A 686 -41.69 -6.68 -3.43
N GLU A 687 -42.46 -7.71 -3.12
CA GLU A 687 -43.03 -8.62 -4.11
C GLU A 687 -43.85 -7.90 -5.19
N GLU A 688 -44.53 -6.80 -4.85
CA GLU A 688 -45.32 -6.04 -5.81
C GLU A 688 -44.45 -5.33 -6.85
N GLY A 689 -43.38 -4.67 -6.42
CA GLY A 689 -42.46 -3.98 -7.32
C GLY A 689 -41.70 -4.95 -8.21
N CYS A 690 -41.26 -6.10 -7.65
CA CYS A 690 -40.64 -7.16 -8.45
C CYS A 690 -41.59 -7.74 -9.50
N ALA A 691 -42.86 -7.97 -9.14
CA ALA A 691 -43.87 -8.41 -10.10
C ALA A 691 -44.14 -7.37 -11.20
N ALA A 692 -44.15 -6.08 -10.85
CA ALA A 692 -44.29 -4.99 -11.81
C ALA A 692 -43.11 -4.94 -12.80
N LEU A 693 -41.88 -5.03 -12.31
CA LEU A 693 -40.67 -5.08 -13.15
C LEU A 693 -40.70 -6.27 -14.10
N ALA A 694 -41.02 -7.46 -13.59
CA ALA A 694 -41.12 -8.67 -14.41
C ALA A 694 -42.19 -8.51 -15.52
N SER A 695 -43.35 -7.94 -15.18
CA SER A 695 -44.41 -7.67 -16.15
C SER A 695 -43.98 -6.65 -17.20
N ALA A 696 -43.32 -5.56 -16.81
CA ALA A 696 -42.90 -4.49 -17.71
C ALA A 696 -41.88 -5.00 -18.74
N LEU A 697 -40.87 -5.75 -18.28
CA LEU A 697 -39.85 -6.33 -19.15
C LEU A 697 -40.43 -7.39 -20.10
N LYS A 698 -41.40 -8.19 -19.64
CA LYS A 698 -42.09 -9.17 -20.49
C LYS A 698 -42.92 -8.51 -21.61
N LYS A 699 -43.52 -7.34 -21.33
CA LYS A 699 -44.27 -6.55 -22.34
C LYS A 699 -43.35 -5.91 -23.38
N ASN A 700 -42.08 -5.70 -23.07
CA ASN A 700 -41.09 -5.12 -23.98
C ASN A 700 -39.97 -6.12 -24.33
N PRO A 701 -40.24 -7.11 -25.20
CA PRO A 701 -39.23 -8.09 -25.63
C PRO A 701 -38.07 -7.46 -26.43
N SER A 702 -38.23 -6.22 -26.90
CA SER A 702 -37.18 -5.44 -27.56
C SER A 702 -36.28 -4.67 -26.60
N SER A 703 -36.48 -4.78 -25.28
CA SER A 703 -35.67 -4.13 -24.24
C SER A 703 -34.16 -4.22 -24.53
N HIS A 704 -33.45 -3.13 -24.23
CA HIS A 704 -31.99 -3.06 -24.27
C HIS A 704 -31.36 -3.40 -22.92
N LEU A 705 -32.17 -3.60 -21.87
CA LEU A 705 -31.71 -3.83 -20.51
C LEU A 705 -31.14 -5.24 -20.37
N ARG A 706 -29.83 -5.31 -20.10
CA ARG A 706 -29.06 -6.55 -19.95
C ARG A 706 -28.79 -6.88 -18.49
N GLU A 707 -28.55 -5.86 -17.67
CA GLU A 707 -28.26 -6.01 -16.25
C GLU A 707 -29.29 -5.24 -15.41
N LEU A 708 -29.92 -5.96 -14.49
CA LEU A 708 -30.84 -5.41 -13.51
C LEU A 708 -30.42 -5.90 -12.13
N ASN A 709 -29.95 -5.02 -11.24
CA ASN A 709 -29.56 -5.43 -9.89
C ASN A 709 -30.67 -5.12 -8.89
N LEU A 710 -31.24 -6.16 -8.28
CA LEU A 710 -32.28 -6.06 -7.25
C LEU A 710 -31.81 -6.55 -5.87
N ASN A 711 -30.51 -6.69 -5.66
CA ASN A 711 -29.96 -7.18 -4.40
C ASN A 711 -30.40 -6.31 -3.20
N TRP A 712 -30.51 -6.93 -2.02
CA TRP A 712 -30.92 -6.26 -0.77
C TRP A 712 -32.32 -5.63 -0.79
N ASN A 713 -33.21 -6.09 -1.68
CA ASN A 713 -34.65 -5.82 -1.61
C ASN A 713 -35.40 -6.97 -0.92
N LYS A 714 -36.74 -6.86 -0.82
CA LYS A 714 -37.61 -7.85 -0.15
C LYS A 714 -38.61 -8.48 -1.14
N PRO A 715 -38.14 -9.22 -2.16
CA PRO A 715 -39.00 -9.71 -3.24
C PRO A 715 -40.05 -10.74 -2.81
N GLY A 716 -39.85 -11.42 -1.67
CA GLY A 716 -40.69 -12.56 -1.26
C GLY A 716 -40.69 -13.72 -2.27
N ASP A 717 -41.32 -14.84 -1.91
CA ASP A 717 -41.36 -16.01 -2.80
C ASP A 717 -42.14 -15.71 -4.09
N SER A 718 -43.20 -14.90 -3.99
CA SER A 718 -44.03 -14.49 -5.12
C SER A 718 -43.24 -13.63 -6.13
N GLY A 719 -42.51 -12.62 -5.65
CA GLY A 719 -41.69 -11.76 -6.52
C GLY A 719 -40.53 -12.51 -7.15
N VAL A 720 -39.84 -13.39 -6.39
CA VAL A 720 -38.79 -14.26 -6.93
C VAL A 720 -39.33 -15.18 -8.02
N LYS A 721 -40.52 -15.76 -7.82
CA LYS A 721 -41.17 -16.58 -8.84
C LYS A 721 -41.45 -15.77 -10.11
N LYS A 722 -41.97 -14.55 -10.00
CA LYS A 722 -42.24 -13.68 -11.16
C LYS A 722 -40.97 -13.29 -11.92
N LEU A 723 -39.88 -13.03 -11.22
CA LEU A 723 -38.57 -12.76 -11.82
C LEU A 723 -37.99 -14.02 -12.48
N SER A 724 -38.17 -15.19 -11.88
CA SER A 724 -37.77 -16.47 -12.47
C SER A 724 -38.56 -16.77 -13.75
N ASP A 725 -39.89 -16.56 -13.72
CA ASP A 725 -40.77 -16.69 -14.89
C ASP A 725 -40.37 -15.73 -16.03
N LEU A 726 -39.75 -14.58 -15.71
CA LEU A 726 -39.19 -13.66 -16.70
C LEU A 726 -37.92 -14.24 -17.34
N LEU A 727 -37.00 -14.80 -16.56
CA LEU A 727 -35.75 -15.40 -17.08
C LEU A 727 -36.01 -16.61 -17.98
N GLU A 728 -37.08 -17.36 -17.70
CA GLU A 728 -37.53 -18.47 -18.56
C GLU A 728 -38.26 -18.00 -19.84
N TYR A 729 -38.60 -16.71 -19.94
CA TYR A 729 -39.31 -16.17 -21.09
C TYR A 729 -38.38 -16.15 -22.33
N PRO A 730 -38.76 -16.76 -23.47
CA PRO A 730 -37.85 -16.93 -24.61
C PRO A 730 -37.31 -15.64 -25.24
N LEU A 731 -37.97 -14.50 -25.00
CA LEU A 731 -37.55 -13.19 -25.51
C LEU A 731 -36.90 -12.31 -24.44
N CYS A 732 -36.61 -12.87 -23.26
CA CYS A 732 -35.82 -12.22 -22.21
C CYS A 732 -34.39 -11.98 -22.71
N LYS A 733 -33.85 -10.78 -22.46
CA LYS A 733 -32.49 -10.39 -22.86
C LYS A 733 -31.58 -10.09 -21.67
N GLN A 734 -32.06 -10.35 -20.46
CA GLN A 734 -31.34 -10.13 -19.23
C GLN A 734 -30.17 -11.12 -19.17
N GLU A 735 -28.96 -10.59 -19.23
CA GLU A 735 -27.72 -11.35 -19.08
C GLU A 735 -27.40 -11.57 -17.60
N LYS A 736 -27.84 -10.64 -16.73
CA LYS A 736 -27.62 -10.68 -15.28
C LYS A 736 -28.80 -10.05 -14.51
N LEU A 737 -29.28 -10.75 -13.49
CA LEU A 737 -30.38 -10.33 -12.59
C LEU A 737 -30.00 -10.53 -11.12
#